data_AF-F5XXC9-F1
#
_entry.id   AF-F5XXC9-F1
#
_cell.length_a   1.000
_cell.length_b   1.000
_cell.length_c   1.000
_cell.angle_alpha   90.00
_cell.angle_beta   90.00
_cell.angle_gamma   90.00
#
_symmetry.space_group_name_H-M   'P 1'
#
loop_
_entity.id
_entity.type
_entity.pdbx_description
1 polymer ?
#
loop_
_entity_poly.entity_id
_entity_poly.type
_entity_poly.pdbx_seq_one_letter_code
_entity_poly.pdbx_strand_id
1 'polypeptide(L)'
;MKRRLRLEHAVLALLVAWACGLAVAAVRLDAWRHELSRTLIQLRADTLFRANMARERDKIQPAWYRQKALSLISALERMRHDAAWTLFMPGSWHVFDDLEERLAGHIGEAFGHTVVDTVHRELYARAAVLTGVPQDAVTAQLQVGRGCTAPGARAATGRHANATPEDMPEYAALTQYLAQAEALDRAVQALTRLQSPATAKPEDVQMLVRYALQAELPGEVSRSIALFHSMAGREGRAAHDLATRIQWATRCSLGSGMAALHARLMTGNELLSLETELAQAGAGLFDPAHRAAPASPEAVLVRYHQVSALLQRQEALLAQGRHEWMQQDAMQLGPGYQRLVERIAAIGLLGPQAAAQVQAEADRAFVQFRQRFNALFGRPGSGIVWLPGERRFALSPERQALREGFSVLLREPSMALPRGAAPGTEPRRTTVAATVAVAAPSAFGPGDVQEMLEARKRLLREALPVFPPRARASVARFVNARVAQVAYERAALALAPPAGEAALGPLDSSAVAMQRDRAAALQALLQELGAPGLAQQLRDTLGREQLRRIASAEDSLRGLPLFNARSFDFSWWQGESGPLLRVFNAPNGEALQRFVPEQVGRLERLGGQAAQMLASTDPSMAADPAAQRWAPLLGELQRYRNRQADSSLVALESYLAAVGGDLRRDNCLERLVAQPAPQPRDEIGRRHAQLHRGLVARCLQLRQSGTPAL
;
A
#
# COMPACT_ATOMS: atom_id res chain seq x y z
N MET A 1 49.21 -93.81 -56.37
CA MET A 1 48.02 -94.02 -55.49
C MET A 1 47.90 -93.05 -54.30
N LYS A 2 48.97 -92.70 -53.56
CA LYS A 2 48.87 -91.81 -52.35
C LYS A 2 48.31 -90.37 -52.57
N ARG A 3 48.33 -89.80 -53.78
CA ARG A 3 47.78 -88.44 -54.07
C ARG A 3 46.26 -88.41 -54.29
N ARG A 4 45.65 -89.48 -54.84
CA ARG A 4 44.18 -89.54 -55.02
C ARG A 4 43.46 -89.70 -53.67
N LEU A 5 44.01 -90.53 -52.77
CA LEU A 5 43.45 -90.70 -51.42
C LEU A 5 43.44 -89.37 -50.63
N ARG A 6 44.48 -88.54 -50.73
CA ARG A 6 44.53 -87.23 -50.05
C ARG A 6 43.51 -86.22 -50.61
N LEU A 7 43.19 -86.30 -51.90
CA LEU A 7 42.19 -85.42 -52.52
C LEU A 7 40.78 -85.81 -52.09
N GLU A 8 40.49 -87.12 -52.05
CA GLU A 8 39.19 -87.64 -51.57
C GLU A 8 38.95 -87.30 -50.10
N HIS A 9 39.96 -87.39 -49.24
CA HIS A 9 39.82 -87.04 -47.83
C HIS A 9 39.67 -85.52 -47.62
N ALA A 10 40.32 -84.70 -48.46
CA ALA A 10 40.15 -83.25 -48.42
C ALA A 10 38.75 -82.80 -48.88
N VAL A 11 38.23 -83.41 -49.94
CA VAL A 11 36.87 -83.15 -50.43
C VAL A 11 35.82 -83.64 -49.42
N LEU A 12 36.02 -84.81 -48.81
CA LEU A 12 35.14 -85.32 -47.77
C LEU A 12 35.16 -84.40 -46.53
N ALA A 13 36.34 -83.97 -46.08
CA ALA A 13 36.46 -83.04 -44.96
C ALA A 13 35.80 -81.69 -45.26
N LEU A 14 35.92 -81.18 -46.49
CA LEU A 14 35.24 -79.96 -46.93
C LEU A 14 33.72 -80.13 -46.92
N LEU A 15 33.20 -81.25 -47.43
CA LEU A 15 31.77 -81.55 -47.46
C LEU A 15 31.19 -81.76 -46.07
N VAL A 16 31.91 -82.43 -45.17
CA VAL A 16 31.51 -82.60 -43.77
C VAL A 16 31.54 -81.25 -43.03
N ALA A 17 32.60 -80.45 -43.21
CA ALA A 17 32.67 -79.10 -42.64
C ALA A 17 31.55 -78.20 -43.18
N TRP A 18 31.21 -78.32 -44.46
CA TRP A 18 30.11 -77.58 -45.08
C TRP A 18 28.74 -78.06 -44.62
N ALA A 19 28.52 -79.37 -44.48
CA ALA A 19 27.28 -79.94 -43.94
C ALA A 19 27.08 -79.59 -42.46
N CYS A 20 28.14 -79.62 -41.65
CA CYS A 20 28.12 -79.10 -40.28
C CYS A 20 27.83 -77.60 -40.26
N GLY A 21 28.46 -76.83 -41.16
CA GLY A 21 28.19 -75.41 -41.36
C GLY A 21 26.72 -75.13 -41.69
N LEU A 22 26.12 -75.92 -42.58
CA LEU A 22 24.70 -75.84 -42.95
C LEU A 22 23.77 -76.19 -41.79
N ALA A 23 24.08 -77.22 -41.01
CA ALA A 23 23.27 -77.59 -39.84
C ALA A 23 23.29 -76.48 -38.77
N VAL A 24 24.47 -75.92 -38.49
CA VAL A 24 24.62 -74.78 -37.58
C VAL A 24 23.88 -73.55 -38.13
N ALA A 25 24.02 -73.28 -39.43
CA ALA A 25 23.35 -72.17 -40.08
C ALA A 25 21.82 -72.33 -40.07
N ALA A 26 21.29 -73.55 -40.27
CA ALA A 26 19.85 -73.83 -40.24
C ALA A 26 19.24 -73.62 -38.84
N VAL A 27 19.89 -74.12 -37.78
CA VAL A 27 19.45 -73.89 -36.40
C VAL A 27 19.50 -72.41 -36.04
N ARG A 28 20.54 -71.70 -36.48
CA ARG A 28 20.65 -70.25 -36.29
C ARG A 28 19.58 -69.50 -37.06
N LEU A 29 19.30 -69.87 -38.31
CA LEU A 29 18.29 -69.24 -39.15
C LEU A 29 16.88 -69.41 -38.59
N ASP A 30 16.56 -70.57 -38.00
CA ASP A 30 15.24 -70.82 -37.40
C ASP A 30 15.01 -69.93 -36.16
N ALA A 31 16.01 -69.83 -35.28
CA ALA A 31 16.00 -68.89 -34.17
C ALA A 31 15.86 -67.43 -34.68
N TRP A 32 16.57 -67.10 -35.75
CA TRP A 32 16.53 -65.77 -36.36
C TRP A 32 15.18 -65.44 -37.01
N ARG A 33 14.53 -66.41 -37.64
CA ARG A 33 13.21 -66.28 -38.26
C ARG A 33 12.13 -66.00 -37.22
N HIS A 34 12.22 -66.67 -36.07
CA HIS A 34 11.31 -66.39 -34.95
C HIS A 34 11.50 -64.99 -34.36
N GLU A 35 12.73 -64.51 -34.22
CA GLU A 35 13.02 -63.15 -33.76
C GLU A 35 12.50 -62.09 -34.76
N LEU A 36 12.89 -62.19 -36.04
CA LEU A 36 12.51 -61.24 -37.11
C LEU A 36 11.00 -61.17 -37.35
N SER A 37 10.31 -62.31 -37.33
CA SER A 37 8.86 -62.35 -37.50
C SER A 37 8.14 -61.60 -36.38
N ARG A 38 8.60 -61.72 -35.12
CA ARG A 38 8.05 -60.96 -33.98
C ARG A 38 8.28 -59.45 -34.16
N THR A 39 9.49 -59.04 -34.55
CA THR A 39 9.81 -57.61 -34.74
C THR A 39 9.03 -56.99 -35.89
N LEU A 40 8.87 -57.71 -37.01
CA LEU A 40 8.08 -57.25 -38.16
C LEU A 40 6.58 -57.18 -37.86
N ILE A 41 6.03 -58.13 -37.10
CA ILE A 41 4.63 -58.10 -36.64
C ILE A 41 4.42 -56.90 -35.71
N GLN A 42 5.35 -56.64 -34.78
CA GLN A 42 5.30 -55.47 -33.90
C GLN A 42 5.38 -54.15 -34.69
N LEU A 43 6.29 -54.04 -35.66
CA LEU A 43 6.40 -52.88 -36.54
C LEU A 43 5.11 -52.60 -37.33
N ARG A 44 4.46 -53.65 -37.85
CA ARG A 44 3.19 -53.52 -38.57
C ARG A 44 2.03 -53.16 -37.65
N ALA A 45 2.01 -53.68 -36.43
CA ALA A 45 1.03 -53.28 -35.41
C ALA A 45 1.21 -51.80 -35.02
N ASP A 46 2.45 -51.34 -34.90
CA ASP A 46 2.77 -49.96 -34.53
C ASP A 46 2.38 -48.95 -35.63
N THR A 47 2.56 -49.29 -36.92
CA THR A 47 2.11 -48.43 -38.03
C THR A 47 0.58 -48.32 -38.08
N LEU A 48 -0.13 -49.42 -37.85
CA LEU A 48 -1.59 -49.43 -37.76
C LEU A 48 -2.11 -48.63 -36.55
N PHE A 49 -1.46 -48.76 -35.38
CA PHE A 49 -1.82 -47.99 -34.19
C PHE A 49 -1.71 -46.47 -34.44
N ARG A 50 -0.62 -46.01 -35.07
CA ARG A 50 -0.45 -44.59 -35.44
C ARG A 50 -1.52 -44.13 -36.42
N ALA A 51 -1.83 -44.94 -37.43
CA ALA A 51 -2.83 -44.60 -38.44
C ALA A 51 -4.24 -44.46 -37.83
N ASN A 52 -4.57 -45.28 -36.83
CA ASN A 52 -5.83 -45.20 -36.11
C ASN A 52 -5.90 -43.97 -35.20
N MET A 53 -4.85 -43.71 -34.41
CA MET A 53 -4.80 -42.53 -33.53
C MET A 53 -4.83 -41.21 -34.32
N ALA A 54 -4.20 -41.17 -35.50
CA ALA A 54 -4.25 -40.01 -36.40
C ALA A 54 -5.68 -39.76 -36.94
N ARG A 55 -6.48 -40.81 -37.14
CA ARG A 55 -7.90 -40.69 -37.56
C ARG A 55 -8.80 -40.20 -36.44
N GLU A 56 -8.54 -40.64 -35.21
CA GLU A 56 -9.33 -40.28 -34.03
C GLU A 56 -8.99 -38.90 -33.45
N ARG A 57 -7.94 -38.23 -33.97
CA ARG A 57 -7.37 -36.96 -33.46
C ARG A 57 -6.92 -37.03 -31.99
N ASP A 58 -6.76 -38.22 -31.45
CA ASP A 58 -6.28 -38.42 -30.08
C ASP A 58 -4.76 -38.24 -29.99
N LYS A 59 -4.32 -37.58 -28.92
CA LYS A 59 -2.90 -37.28 -28.69
C LYS A 59 -2.18 -38.53 -28.19
N ILE A 60 -1.28 -39.07 -29.00
CA ILE A 60 -0.36 -40.13 -28.55
C ILE A 60 0.59 -39.54 -27.50
N GLN A 61 0.73 -40.21 -26.36
CA GLN A 61 1.62 -39.77 -25.29
C GLN A 61 3.10 -39.84 -25.74
N PRO A 62 3.93 -38.81 -25.46
CA PRO A 62 5.35 -38.79 -25.83
C PRO A 62 6.16 -39.98 -25.28
N ALA A 63 5.75 -40.53 -24.13
CA ALA A 63 6.38 -41.71 -23.53
C ALA A 63 6.33 -42.96 -24.44
N TRP A 64 5.25 -43.13 -25.21
CA TRP A 64 5.10 -44.26 -26.14
C TRP A 64 6.15 -44.19 -27.26
N TYR A 65 6.34 -43.02 -27.87
CA TYR A 65 7.34 -42.80 -28.91
C TYR A 65 8.76 -43.05 -28.41
N ARG A 66 9.09 -42.58 -27.20
CA ARG A 66 10.40 -42.81 -26.55
C ARG A 66 10.68 -44.30 -26.36
N GLN A 67 9.73 -45.06 -25.80
CA GLN A 67 9.90 -46.49 -25.57
C GLN A 67 10.11 -47.26 -26.88
N LYS A 68 9.35 -46.91 -27.93
CA LYS A 68 9.47 -47.54 -29.25
C LYS A 68 10.80 -47.21 -29.94
N ALA A 69 11.24 -45.96 -29.90
CA ALA A 69 12.55 -45.58 -30.43
C ALA A 69 13.70 -46.34 -29.76
N LEU A 70 13.68 -46.45 -28.43
CA LEU A 70 14.70 -47.21 -27.69
C LEU A 70 14.68 -48.71 -28.02
N SER A 71 13.49 -49.31 -28.16
CA SER A 71 13.37 -50.72 -28.54
C SER A 71 13.99 -51.00 -29.92
N LEU A 72 13.77 -50.11 -30.90
CA LEU A 72 14.34 -50.25 -32.24
C LEU A 72 15.86 -50.06 -32.26
N ILE A 73 16.39 -49.06 -31.54
CA ILE A 73 17.84 -48.87 -31.43
C ILE A 73 18.48 -50.11 -30.79
N SER A 74 17.90 -50.63 -29.71
CA SER A 74 18.44 -51.81 -29.02
C SER A 74 18.36 -53.10 -29.86
N ALA A 75 17.30 -53.27 -30.65
CA ALA A 75 17.16 -54.40 -31.55
C ALA A 75 18.18 -54.33 -32.70
N LEU A 76 18.44 -53.12 -33.21
CA LEU A 76 19.39 -52.89 -34.29
C LEU A 76 20.83 -53.27 -33.94
N GLU A 77 21.28 -52.88 -32.75
CA GLU A 77 22.66 -53.15 -32.32
C GLU A 77 22.90 -54.64 -32.05
N ARG A 78 21.87 -55.41 -31.65
CA ARG A 78 21.98 -56.87 -31.44
C ARG A 78 22.10 -57.68 -32.74
N MET A 79 21.66 -57.15 -33.89
CA MET A 79 21.34 -57.97 -35.08
C MET A 79 22.52 -58.55 -35.91
N ARG A 80 23.78 -58.12 -35.81
CA ARG A 80 24.89 -58.72 -36.64
C ARG A 80 26.18 -59.09 -35.89
N HIS A 81 26.10 -59.43 -34.61
CA HIS A 81 27.22 -60.18 -34.01
C HIS A 81 27.41 -61.59 -34.64
N ASP A 82 26.48 -62.06 -35.49
CA ASP A 82 26.49 -63.41 -36.06
C ASP A 82 26.61 -63.45 -37.61
N ALA A 83 27.48 -62.67 -38.27
CA ALA A 83 27.58 -62.70 -39.75
C ALA A 83 28.44 -63.84 -40.34
N ALA A 84 29.06 -64.69 -39.52
CA ALA A 84 30.02 -65.69 -39.98
C ALA A 84 29.39 -66.94 -40.66
N TRP A 85 28.09 -67.20 -40.45
CA TRP A 85 27.41 -68.40 -40.97
C TRP A 85 26.82 -68.23 -42.39
N THR A 86 26.74 -67.00 -42.90
CA THR A 86 26.20 -66.69 -44.24
C THR A 86 27.08 -67.23 -45.38
N LEU A 87 28.36 -67.54 -45.09
CA LEU A 87 29.28 -68.19 -46.04
C LEU A 87 28.80 -69.60 -46.44
N PHE A 88 28.03 -70.26 -45.57
CA PHE A 88 27.57 -71.65 -45.78
C PHE A 88 26.17 -71.74 -46.43
N MET A 89 25.52 -70.61 -46.72
CA MET A 89 24.19 -70.57 -47.35
C MET A 89 24.27 -69.94 -48.76
N PRO A 90 24.17 -70.73 -49.84
CA PRO A 90 24.18 -70.20 -51.20
C PRO A 90 22.99 -69.27 -51.49
N GLY A 91 21.85 -69.48 -50.83
CA GLY A 91 20.64 -68.67 -50.99
C GLY A 91 20.69 -67.28 -50.36
N SER A 92 21.72 -66.98 -49.54
CA SER A 92 21.94 -65.63 -49.00
C SER A 92 23.01 -64.85 -49.77
N TRP A 93 23.46 -65.35 -50.92
CA TRP A 93 24.40 -64.63 -51.76
C TRP A 93 23.64 -63.62 -52.62
N HIS A 94 24.24 -62.43 -52.78
CA HIS A 94 23.68 -61.29 -53.52
C HIS A 94 23.25 -61.63 -54.96
N VAL A 95 23.79 -62.71 -55.54
CA VAL A 95 23.42 -63.20 -56.89
C VAL A 95 22.05 -63.90 -56.93
N PHE A 96 21.57 -64.42 -55.80
CA PHE A 96 20.36 -65.28 -55.74
C PHE A 96 19.20 -64.68 -54.93
N ASP A 97 19.46 -63.76 -53.99
CA ASP A 97 18.40 -63.11 -53.21
C ASP A 97 18.83 -61.73 -52.68
N ASP A 98 17.98 -60.72 -52.86
CA ASP A 98 18.18 -59.35 -52.34
C ASP A 98 17.59 -59.17 -50.93
N LEU A 99 17.29 -60.25 -50.23
CA LEU A 99 16.61 -60.23 -48.92
C LEU A 99 17.32 -59.30 -47.93
N GLU A 100 18.65 -59.33 -47.88
CA GLU A 100 19.45 -58.48 -46.98
C GLU A 100 19.32 -56.99 -47.35
N GLU A 101 19.26 -56.67 -48.64
CA GLU A 101 19.14 -55.31 -49.16
C GLU A 101 17.72 -54.74 -48.94
N ARG A 102 16.68 -55.57 -49.12
CA ARG A 102 15.28 -55.21 -48.81
C ARG A 102 15.05 -55.06 -47.32
N LEU A 103 15.63 -55.95 -46.50
CA LEU A 103 15.55 -55.87 -45.05
C LEU A 103 16.26 -54.62 -44.52
N ALA A 104 17.45 -54.30 -45.04
CA ALA A 104 18.16 -53.07 -44.72
C ALA A 104 17.35 -51.81 -45.11
N GLY A 105 16.71 -51.82 -46.29
CA GLY A 105 15.83 -50.75 -46.74
C GLY A 105 14.61 -50.54 -45.80
N HIS A 106 13.91 -51.61 -45.44
CA HIS A 106 12.71 -51.54 -44.59
C HIS A 106 13.03 -51.12 -43.14
N ILE A 107 14.16 -51.60 -42.60
CA ILE A 107 14.66 -51.18 -41.28
C ILE A 107 15.08 -49.71 -41.30
N GLY A 108 15.73 -49.25 -42.38
CA GLY A 108 16.10 -47.85 -42.57
C GLY A 108 14.87 -46.91 -42.59
N GLU A 109 13.83 -47.27 -43.33
CA GLU A 109 12.56 -46.52 -43.36
C GLU A 109 11.88 -46.48 -41.98
N ALA A 110 11.81 -47.62 -41.29
CA ALA A 110 11.23 -47.69 -39.94
C ALA A 110 12.04 -46.88 -38.91
N PHE A 111 13.37 -46.87 -39.03
CA PHE A 111 14.27 -46.10 -38.20
C PHE A 111 14.09 -44.58 -38.41
N GLY A 112 14.04 -44.11 -39.66
CA GLY A 112 13.75 -42.72 -39.99
C GLY A 112 12.42 -42.24 -39.39
N HIS A 113 11.34 -42.93 -39.74
CA HIS A 113 9.98 -42.55 -39.31
C HIS A 113 9.68 -42.73 -37.82
N THR A 114 10.53 -43.46 -37.07
CA THR A 114 10.29 -43.71 -35.65
C THR A 114 11.35 -43.09 -34.76
N VAL A 115 12.63 -43.28 -35.06
CA VAL A 115 13.71 -42.79 -34.19
C VAL A 115 14.00 -41.32 -34.49
N VAL A 116 14.21 -40.95 -35.76
CA VAL A 116 14.57 -39.57 -36.14
C VAL A 116 13.40 -38.60 -35.86
N ASP A 117 12.18 -38.95 -36.27
CA ASP A 117 10.99 -38.13 -35.98
C ASP A 117 10.74 -37.97 -34.47
N THR A 118 10.91 -39.04 -33.67
CA THR A 118 10.77 -38.95 -32.21
C THR A 118 11.83 -38.03 -31.61
N VAL A 119 13.09 -38.14 -32.04
CA VAL A 119 14.15 -37.22 -31.59
C VAL A 119 13.80 -35.78 -31.95
N HIS A 120 13.35 -35.51 -33.19
CA HIS A 120 12.94 -34.16 -33.60
C HIS A 120 11.82 -33.60 -32.71
N ARG A 121 10.77 -34.40 -32.44
CA ARG A 121 9.65 -34.02 -31.56
C ARG A 121 10.11 -33.74 -30.14
N GLU A 122 10.98 -34.57 -29.58
CA GLU A 122 11.50 -34.39 -28.21
C GLU A 122 12.42 -33.17 -28.10
N LEU A 123 13.23 -32.87 -29.13
CA LEU A 123 14.02 -31.65 -29.20
C LEU A 123 13.13 -30.40 -29.26
N TYR A 124 12.07 -30.42 -30.07
CA TYR A 124 11.08 -29.34 -30.08
C TYR A 124 10.34 -29.22 -28.75
N ALA A 125 9.99 -30.33 -28.08
CA ALA A 125 9.30 -30.31 -26.79
C ALA A 125 10.17 -29.65 -25.72
N ARG A 126 11.45 -29.98 -25.69
CA ARG A 126 12.41 -29.35 -24.78
C ARG A 126 12.63 -27.89 -25.10
N ALA A 127 12.75 -27.54 -26.39
CA ALA A 127 12.85 -26.16 -26.82
C ALA A 127 11.60 -25.35 -26.45
N ALA A 128 10.40 -25.93 -26.58
CA ALA A 128 9.13 -25.29 -26.19
C ALA A 128 9.06 -25.05 -24.68
N VAL A 129 9.43 -26.03 -23.86
CA VAL A 129 9.50 -25.88 -22.39
C VAL A 129 10.52 -24.81 -21.98
N LEU A 130 11.68 -24.77 -22.65
CA LEU A 130 12.76 -23.83 -22.34
C LEU A 130 12.41 -22.39 -22.74
N THR A 131 11.73 -22.19 -23.87
CA THR A 131 11.52 -20.86 -24.49
C THR A 131 10.09 -20.33 -24.34
N GLY A 132 9.16 -21.19 -23.93
CA GLY A 132 7.71 -20.91 -23.86
C GLY A 132 7.02 -20.78 -25.21
N VAL A 133 7.71 -21.05 -26.32
CA VAL A 133 7.11 -20.98 -27.66
C VAL A 133 6.14 -22.14 -27.86
N PRO A 134 4.89 -21.87 -28.32
CA PRO A 134 3.90 -22.92 -28.50
C PRO A 134 4.26 -23.87 -29.66
N GLN A 135 3.86 -25.12 -29.51
CA GLN A 135 4.00 -26.15 -30.54
C GLN A 135 2.72 -26.29 -31.35
N ASP A 136 2.87 -26.65 -32.61
CA ASP A 136 1.78 -27.07 -33.48
C ASP A 136 1.19 -28.41 -33.00
N ALA A 137 -0.14 -28.49 -32.90
CA ALA A 137 -0.83 -29.66 -32.36
C ALA A 137 -0.72 -30.91 -33.26
N VAL A 138 -0.45 -30.74 -34.55
CA VAL A 138 -0.39 -31.83 -35.54
C VAL A 138 1.06 -32.21 -35.82
N THR A 139 1.92 -31.22 -36.07
CA THR A 139 3.31 -31.45 -36.49
C THR A 139 4.30 -31.47 -35.31
N ALA A 140 3.88 -31.04 -34.12
CA ALA A 140 4.74 -30.86 -32.94
C ALA A 140 5.96 -29.93 -33.17
N GLN A 141 5.96 -29.16 -34.27
CA GLN A 141 6.99 -28.18 -34.55
C GLN A 141 6.73 -26.88 -33.80
N LEU A 142 7.80 -26.11 -33.53
CA LEU A 142 7.67 -24.77 -32.95
C LEU A 142 7.02 -23.80 -33.93
N GLN A 143 6.04 -23.04 -33.44
CA GLN A 143 5.35 -22.01 -34.20
C GLN A 143 6.17 -20.71 -34.20
N VAL A 144 6.98 -20.53 -35.24
CA VAL A 144 7.76 -19.29 -35.46
C VAL A 144 6.80 -18.10 -35.59
N GLY A 145 7.11 -17.00 -34.90
CA GLY A 145 6.30 -15.77 -34.89
C GLY A 145 5.20 -15.71 -33.82
N ARG A 146 4.93 -16.80 -33.09
CA ARG A 146 4.14 -16.75 -31.84
C ARG A 146 5.03 -16.26 -30.69
N GLY A 147 4.49 -15.49 -29.75
CA GLY A 147 5.28 -14.93 -28.64
C GLY A 147 6.06 -15.98 -27.85
N CYS A 148 7.27 -15.62 -27.41
CA CYS A 148 8.09 -16.38 -26.48
C CYS A 148 7.94 -15.81 -25.05
N THR A 149 8.40 -16.56 -24.05
CA THR A 149 8.41 -16.10 -22.66
C THR A 149 9.82 -15.82 -22.18
N ALA A 150 9.99 -14.77 -21.38
CA ALA A 150 11.23 -14.56 -20.64
C ALA A 150 11.53 -15.77 -19.73
N PRO A 151 12.80 -16.14 -19.54
CA PRO A 151 13.19 -17.14 -18.56
C PRO A 151 12.60 -16.81 -17.19
N GLY A 152 11.93 -17.78 -16.59
CA GLY A 152 11.20 -17.57 -15.35
C GLY A 152 12.12 -17.25 -14.18
N ALA A 153 12.24 -15.97 -13.83
CA ALA A 153 12.60 -15.57 -12.48
C ALA A 153 11.46 -16.03 -11.57
N ARG A 154 11.68 -17.02 -10.69
CA ARG A 154 10.77 -17.20 -9.55
C ARG A 154 10.67 -15.83 -8.89
N ALA A 155 9.45 -15.30 -8.73
CA ALA A 155 9.23 -14.03 -8.06
C ALA A 155 9.85 -14.12 -6.67
N ALA A 156 11.06 -13.61 -6.53
CA ALA A 156 11.72 -13.53 -5.25
C ALA A 156 10.87 -12.55 -4.44
N THR A 157 10.27 -13.05 -3.36
CA THR A 157 9.47 -12.28 -2.42
C THR A 157 10.41 -11.41 -1.58
N GLY A 158 11.05 -10.44 -2.23
CA GLY A 158 12.01 -9.54 -1.63
C GLY A 158 12.26 -8.33 -2.56
N ARG A 159 12.21 -7.12 -2.00
CA ARG A 159 12.72 -5.91 -2.67
C ARG A 159 14.24 -6.03 -2.72
N HIS A 160 14.75 -6.71 -3.74
CA HIS A 160 16.18 -6.75 -4.00
C HIS A 160 16.61 -5.41 -4.59
N ALA A 161 17.58 -4.78 -3.93
CA ALA A 161 18.18 -3.55 -4.41
C ALA A 161 18.76 -3.80 -5.82
N ASN A 162 18.35 -2.99 -6.79
CA ASN A 162 18.77 -3.12 -8.18
C ASN A 162 20.11 -2.43 -8.47
N ALA A 163 21.05 -2.50 -7.51
CA ALA A 163 22.36 -1.87 -7.62
C ALA A 163 23.25 -2.56 -8.66
N THR A 164 23.26 -3.89 -8.70
CA THR A 164 23.98 -4.68 -9.71
C THR A 164 23.08 -5.67 -10.42
N PRO A 165 23.40 -6.04 -11.67
CA PRO A 165 22.68 -7.10 -12.37
C PRO A 165 22.80 -8.46 -11.66
N GLU A 166 23.94 -8.76 -11.02
CA GLU A 166 24.25 -10.09 -10.47
C GLU A 166 23.37 -10.49 -9.28
N ASP A 167 22.90 -9.50 -8.50
CA ASP A 167 22.03 -9.73 -7.35
C ASP A 167 20.55 -9.94 -7.76
N MET A 168 20.22 -9.79 -9.04
CA MET A 168 18.83 -9.82 -9.52
C MET A 168 18.35 -11.23 -9.86
N PRO A 169 17.07 -11.54 -9.58
CA PRO A 169 16.50 -12.84 -9.93
C PRO A 169 16.44 -13.06 -11.45
N GLU A 170 16.35 -12.00 -12.26
CA GLU A 170 16.41 -12.06 -13.72
C GLU A 170 17.78 -12.55 -14.21
N TYR A 171 18.88 -12.12 -13.58
CA TYR A 171 20.23 -12.59 -13.92
C TYR A 171 20.42 -14.06 -13.56
N ALA A 172 19.94 -14.49 -12.40
CA ALA A 172 19.93 -15.90 -12.00
C ALA A 172 19.11 -16.76 -12.99
N ALA A 173 17.94 -16.28 -13.43
CA ALA A 173 17.13 -16.97 -14.43
C ALA A 173 17.83 -17.05 -15.80
N LEU A 174 18.49 -15.98 -16.24
CA LEU A 174 19.26 -15.95 -17.48
C LEU A 174 20.46 -16.90 -17.45
N THR A 175 21.23 -16.93 -16.36
CA THR A 175 22.36 -17.85 -16.23
C THR A 175 21.93 -19.32 -16.24
N GLN A 176 20.80 -19.64 -15.60
CA GLN A 176 20.19 -20.97 -15.67
C GLN A 176 19.67 -21.29 -17.07
N TYR A 177 19.05 -20.34 -17.75
CA TYR A 177 18.58 -20.47 -19.12
C TYR A 177 19.73 -20.77 -20.09
N LEU A 178 20.85 -20.04 -20.00
CA LEU A 178 22.02 -20.28 -20.85
C LEU A 178 22.61 -21.68 -20.63
N ALA A 179 22.60 -22.20 -19.40
CA ALA A 179 23.04 -23.56 -19.12
C ALA A 179 22.14 -24.62 -19.81
N GLN A 180 20.83 -24.39 -19.84
CA GLN A 180 19.90 -25.27 -20.54
C GLN A 180 20.00 -25.11 -22.06
N ALA A 181 20.22 -23.89 -22.56
CA ALA A 181 20.45 -23.62 -23.97
C ALA A 181 21.74 -24.28 -24.49
N GLU A 182 22.81 -24.31 -23.70
CA GLU A 182 24.05 -25.05 -24.01
C GLU A 182 23.82 -26.56 -24.13
N ALA A 183 23.00 -27.13 -23.25
CA ALA A 183 22.66 -28.55 -23.33
C ALA A 183 21.85 -28.86 -24.59
N LEU A 184 20.90 -27.97 -24.94
CA LEU A 184 20.11 -28.08 -26.17
C LEU A 184 20.97 -27.89 -27.42
N ASP A 185 21.87 -26.91 -27.44
CA ASP A 185 22.81 -26.63 -28.53
C ASP A 185 23.70 -27.84 -28.82
N ARG A 186 24.29 -28.44 -27.78
CA ARG A 186 25.08 -29.66 -27.94
C ARG A 186 24.28 -30.82 -28.56
N ALA A 187 23.02 -30.99 -28.15
CA ALA A 187 22.15 -32.03 -28.70
C ALA A 187 21.74 -31.77 -30.16
N VAL A 188 21.44 -30.52 -30.52
CA VAL A 188 21.14 -30.12 -31.90
C VAL A 188 22.38 -30.29 -32.79
N GLN A 189 23.55 -29.88 -32.33
CA GLN A 189 24.80 -30.06 -33.08
C GLN A 189 25.17 -31.54 -33.24
N ALA A 190 24.94 -32.37 -32.22
CA ALA A 190 25.12 -33.82 -32.32
C ALA A 190 24.22 -34.41 -33.41
N LEU A 191 22.95 -34.01 -33.46
CA LEU A 191 22.04 -34.40 -34.54
C LEU A 191 22.54 -33.95 -35.92
N THR A 192 23.00 -32.70 -36.05
CA THR A 192 23.52 -32.18 -37.33
C THR A 192 24.80 -32.90 -37.76
N ARG A 193 25.71 -33.24 -36.84
CA ARG A 193 26.92 -34.03 -37.13
C ARG A 193 26.59 -35.44 -37.56
N LEU A 194 25.61 -36.09 -36.92
CA LEU A 194 25.14 -37.43 -37.29
C LEU A 194 24.52 -37.51 -38.69
N GLN A 195 24.23 -36.38 -39.33
CA GLN A 195 23.75 -36.34 -40.71
C GLN A 195 24.88 -36.19 -41.73
N SER A 196 26.12 -35.94 -41.27
CA SER A 196 27.28 -35.75 -42.13
C SER A 196 28.30 -36.88 -41.92
N PRO A 197 28.57 -37.72 -42.94
CA PRO A 197 29.46 -38.87 -42.79
C PRO A 197 30.87 -38.52 -42.32
N ALA A 198 31.33 -37.30 -42.62
CA ALA A 198 32.66 -36.81 -42.29
C ALA A 198 32.83 -36.36 -40.82
N THR A 199 31.73 -36.14 -40.08
CA THR A 199 31.78 -35.48 -38.76
C THR A 199 31.08 -36.25 -37.64
N ALA A 200 30.39 -37.35 -37.96
CA ALA A 200 29.66 -38.16 -36.99
C ALA A 200 30.57 -38.96 -36.05
N LYS A 201 30.29 -38.89 -34.75
CA LYS A 201 30.99 -39.67 -33.72
C LYS A 201 30.02 -40.58 -32.95
N PRO A 202 30.49 -41.72 -32.40
CA PRO A 202 29.69 -42.56 -31.51
C PRO A 202 29.09 -41.81 -30.30
N GLU A 203 29.86 -40.86 -29.77
CA GLU A 203 29.46 -39.98 -28.66
C GLU A 203 28.21 -39.14 -29.00
N ASP A 204 28.01 -38.78 -30.27
CA ASP A 204 26.89 -37.95 -30.70
C ASP A 204 25.55 -38.70 -30.56
N VAL A 205 25.50 -40.00 -30.90
CA VAL A 205 24.28 -40.83 -30.74
C VAL A 205 23.94 -41.00 -29.27
N GLN A 206 24.94 -41.31 -28.44
CA GLN A 206 24.76 -41.48 -26.99
C GLN A 206 24.26 -40.18 -26.34
N MET A 207 24.83 -39.04 -26.72
CA MET A 207 24.41 -37.72 -26.25
C MET A 207 22.96 -37.41 -26.67
N LEU A 208 22.61 -37.66 -27.93
CA LEU A 208 21.28 -37.42 -28.47
C LEU A 208 20.22 -38.26 -27.74
N VAL A 209 20.50 -39.54 -27.50
CA VAL A 209 19.57 -40.44 -26.79
C VAL A 209 19.47 -40.10 -25.31
N ARG A 210 20.59 -39.78 -24.64
CA ARG A 210 20.57 -39.31 -23.24
C ARG A 210 19.80 -38.02 -23.09
N TYR A 211 20.01 -37.07 -24.01
CA TYR A 211 19.33 -35.78 -23.97
C TYR A 211 17.87 -35.90 -24.38
N ALA A 212 17.54 -36.36 -25.59
CA ALA A 212 16.18 -36.38 -26.10
C ALA A 212 15.32 -37.48 -25.46
N LEU A 213 15.83 -38.72 -25.41
CA LEU A 213 15.06 -39.90 -24.99
C LEU A 213 15.20 -40.23 -23.49
N GLN A 214 16.10 -39.56 -22.76
CA GLN A 214 16.37 -39.79 -21.33
C GLN A 214 16.81 -41.22 -21.00
N ALA A 215 17.58 -41.85 -21.90
CA ALA A 215 18.09 -43.21 -21.71
C ALA A 215 19.61 -43.27 -21.96
N GLU A 216 20.27 -44.28 -21.40
CA GLU A 216 21.68 -44.56 -21.66
C GLU A 216 21.80 -45.75 -22.62
N LEU A 217 22.67 -45.60 -23.63
CA LEU A 217 22.97 -46.65 -24.60
C LEU A 217 24.34 -47.24 -24.28
N PRO A 218 24.42 -48.48 -23.75
CA PRO A 218 25.68 -49.18 -23.58
C PRO A 218 26.11 -49.85 -24.91
N GLY A 219 27.40 -49.75 -25.25
CA GLY A 219 28.03 -50.51 -26.36
C GLY A 219 28.41 -49.70 -27.61
N GLU A 220 28.87 -50.39 -28.65
CA GLU A 220 29.19 -49.80 -29.96
C GLU A 220 27.90 -49.39 -30.69
N VAL A 221 27.85 -48.15 -31.20
CA VAL A 221 26.67 -47.55 -31.87
C VAL A 221 26.88 -47.32 -33.37
N SER A 222 27.84 -48.04 -33.96
CA SER A 222 28.32 -47.85 -35.34
C SER A 222 27.21 -48.01 -36.39
N ARG A 223 26.17 -48.81 -36.11
CA ARG A 223 25.05 -49.01 -37.04
C ARG A 223 24.01 -47.92 -36.96
N SER A 224 23.69 -47.47 -35.75
CA SER A 224 22.81 -46.34 -35.55
C SER A 224 23.35 -45.13 -36.32
N ILE A 225 24.66 -44.89 -36.27
CA ILE A 225 25.34 -43.84 -37.07
C ILE A 225 25.14 -44.07 -38.58
N ALA A 226 25.36 -45.29 -39.08
CA ALA A 226 25.19 -45.61 -40.50
C ALA A 226 23.75 -45.38 -40.99
N LEU A 227 22.74 -45.65 -40.16
CA LEU A 227 21.35 -45.38 -40.48
C LEU A 227 21.03 -43.88 -40.45
N PHE A 228 21.51 -43.13 -39.46
CA PHE A 228 21.40 -41.66 -39.46
C PHE A 228 22.01 -41.05 -40.74
N HIS A 229 23.14 -41.58 -41.23
CA HIS A 229 23.74 -41.17 -42.50
C HIS A 229 22.87 -41.52 -43.72
N SER A 230 22.35 -42.75 -43.78
CA SER A 230 21.49 -43.17 -44.90
C SER A 230 20.22 -42.32 -45.03
N MET A 231 19.75 -41.76 -43.91
CA MET A 231 18.58 -40.88 -43.84
C MET A 231 18.92 -39.42 -44.15
N ALA A 232 20.18 -39.00 -44.03
CA ALA A 232 20.61 -37.62 -44.25
C ALA A 232 20.31 -37.11 -45.68
N GLY A 233 20.38 -37.97 -46.69
CA GLY A 233 20.04 -37.62 -48.08
C GLY A 233 18.55 -37.35 -48.30
N ARG A 234 17.66 -37.90 -47.46
CA ARG A 234 16.20 -37.74 -47.54
C ARG A 234 15.66 -36.68 -46.56
N GLU A 235 16.27 -36.54 -45.39
CA GLU A 235 15.78 -35.71 -44.29
C GLU A 235 16.73 -34.57 -43.85
N GLY A 236 17.88 -34.38 -44.51
CA GLY A 236 18.87 -33.35 -44.13
C GLY A 236 18.33 -31.91 -44.10
N ARG A 237 17.34 -31.59 -44.95
CA ARG A 237 16.63 -30.29 -44.88
C ARG A 237 15.82 -30.14 -43.58
N ALA A 238 15.21 -31.22 -43.09
CA ALA A 238 14.36 -31.18 -41.90
C ALA A 238 15.13 -30.87 -40.62
N ALA A 239 16.39 -31.34 -40.50
CA ALA A 239 17.21 -31.00 -39.34
C ALA A 239 17.82 -29.60 -39.40
N HIS A 240 18.13 -29.09 -40.59
CA HIS A 240 18.49 -27.68 -40.76
C HIS A 240 17.31 -26.76 -40.39
N ASP A 241 16.11 -27.09 -40.84
CA ASP A 241 14.88 -26.38 -40.47
C ASP A 241 14.62 -26.45 -38.95
N LEU A 242 14.87 -27.61 -38.34
CA LEU A 242 14.77 -27.80 -36.89
C LEU A 242 15.76 -26.92 -36.13
N ALA A 243 17.03 -26.92 -36.53
CA ALA A 243 18.04 -26.06 -35.93
C ALA A 243 17.65 -24.58 -36.04
N THR A 244 17.16 -24.15 -37.20
CA THR A 244 16.73 -22.76 -37.45
C THR A 244 15.54 -22.34 -36.58
N ARG A 245 14.54 -23.21 -36.43
CA ARG A 245 13.36 -22.94 -35.60
C ARG A 245 13.69 -22.89 -34.10
N ILE A 246 14.54 -23.81 -33.64
CA ILE A 246 15.02 -23.82 -32.25
C ILE A 246 15.92 -22.59 -31.99
N GLN A 247 16.80 -22.23 -32.93
CA GLN A 247 17.60 -21.01 -32.87
C GLN A 247 16.73 -19.76 -32.75
N TRP A 248 15.68 -19.65 -33.57
CA TRP A 248 14.75 -18.52 -33.46
C TRP A 248 14.07 -18.46 -32.08
N ALA A 249 13.54 -19.59 -31.59
CA ALA A 249 12.86 -19.64 -30.30
C ALA A 249 13.78 -19.30 -29.13
N THR A 250 15.01 -19.82 -29.15
CA THR A 250 16.02 -19.55 -28.11
C THR A 250 16.50 -18.11 -28.13
N ARG A 251 16.67 -17.51 -29.31
CA ARG A 251 16.99 -16.08 -29.44
C ARG A 251 15.83 -15.19 -28.96
N CYS A 252 14.59 -15.56 -29.26
CA CYS A 252 13.42 -14.82 -28.79
C CYS A 252 13.34 -14.79 -27.26
N SER A 253 13.42 -15.96 -26.60
CA SER A 253 13.34 -16.05 -25.14
C SER A 253 14.52 -15.33 -24.47
N LEU A 254 15.73 -15.45 -25.03
CA LEU A 254 16.89 -14.68 -24.57
C LEU A 254 16.63 -13.17 -24.62
N GLY A 255 16.18 -12.67 -25.78
CA GLY A 255 15.89 -11.24 -25.96
C GLY A 255 14.85 -10.75 -24.95
N SER A 256 13.79 -11.53 -24.72
CA SER A 256 12.78 -11.20 -23.70
C SER A 256 13.36 -11.16 -22.28
N GLY A 257 14.23 -12.12 -21.92
CA GLY A 257 14.90 -12.15 -20.62
C GLY A 257 15.89 -10.99 -20.41
N MET A 258 16.70 -10.69 -21.42
CA MET A 258 17.65 -9.56 -21.38
C MET A 258 16.90 -8.23 -21.30
N ALA A 259 15.83 -8.05 -22.08
CA ALA A 259 15.00 -6.86 -22.02
C ALA A 259 14.37 -6.66 -20.62
N ALA A 260 13.92 -7.75 -19.96
CA ALA A 260 13.41 -7.69 -18.59
C ALA A 260 14.50 -7.25 -17.59
N LEU A 261 15.70 -7.83 -17.69
CA LEU A 261 16.85 -7.44 -16.86
C LEU A 261 17.21 -5.96 -17.04
N HIS A 262 17.35 -5.49 -18.29
CA HIS A 262 17.68 -4.09 -18.58
C HIS A 262 16.57 -3.15 -18.13
N ALA A 263 15.30 -3.50 -18.36
CA ALA A 263 14.16 -2.70 -17.91
C ALA A 263 14.15 -2.55 -16.37
N ARG A 264 14.45 -3.61 -15.61
CA ARG A 264 14.51 -3.56 -14.15
C ARG A 264 15.69 -2.73 -13.63
N LEU A 265 16.86 -2.86 -14.26
CA LEU A 265 18.10 -2.17 -13.88
C LEU A 265 18.06 -0.67 -14.21
N MET A 266 17.56 -0.32 -15.39
CA MET A 266 17.65 1.03 -15.96
C MET A 266 16.33 1.78 -15.88
N THR A 267 15.24 1.21 -16.41
CA THR A 267 13.94 1.90 -16.46
C THR A 267 13.27 1.96 -15.09
N GLY A 268 13.29 0.84 -14.37
CA GLY A 268 12.78 0.66 -13.01
C GLY A 268 13.83 0.87 -11.91
N ASN A 269 14.91 1.60 -12.22
CA ASN A 269 15.99 1.88 -11.28
C ASN A 269 15.45 2.51 -9.97
N GLU A 270 15.78 1.94 -8.80
CA GLU A 270 15.20 2.37 -7.52
C GLU A 270 15.68 3.76 -7.11
N LEU A 271 16.90 4.16 -7.50
CA LEU A 271 17.41 5.50 -7.20
C LEU A 271 16.64 6.57 -7.98
N LEU A 272 16.35 6.31 -9.27
CA LEU A 272 15.54 7.23 -10.09
C LEU A 272 14.09 7.35 -9.58
N SER A 273 13.48 6.25 -9.14
CA SER A 273 12.13 6.28 -8.58
C SER A 273 12.09 7.01 -7.24
N LEU A 274 13.05 6.73 -6.33
CA LEU A 274 13.16 7.43 -5.05
C LEU A 274 13.37 8.94 -5.24
N GLU A 275 14.15 9.34 -6.24
CA GLU A 275 14.36 10.75 -6.54
C GLU A 275 13.07 11.44 -7.01
N THR A 276 12.29 10.75 -7.84
CA THR A 276 11.00 11.26 -8.32
C THR A 276 10.00 11.39 -7.16
N GLU A 277 9.94 10.38 -6.27
CA GLU A 277 9.11 10.42 -5.06
C GLU A 277 9.55 11.55 -4.11
N LEU A 278 10.86 11.77 -3.92
CA LEU A 278 11.40 12.86 -3.12
C LEU A 278 11.06 14.23 -3.70
N ALA A 279 11.20 14.41 -5.01
CA ALA A 279 10.85 15.66 -5.68
C ALA A 279 9.35 15.98 -5.52
N GLN A 280 8.47 14.99 -5.64
CA GLN A 280 7.03 15.14 -5.41
C GLN A 280 6.71 15.45 -3.94
N ALA A 281 7.26 14.67 -3.00
CA ALA A 281 7.02 14.87 -1.57
C ALA A 281 7.56 16.22 -1.06
N GLY A 282 8.67 16.70 -1.62
CA GLY A 282 9.30 17.99 -1.29
C GLY A 282 8.78 19.21 -2.05
N ALA A 283 7.92 19.03 -3.07
CA ALA A 283 7.45 20.11 -3.93
C ALA A 283 6.78 21.25 -3.14
N GLY A 284 7.32 22.46 -3.21
CA GLY A 284 6.81 23.64 -2.50
C GLY A 284 7.00 23.62 -0.98
N LEU A 285 7.60 22.56 -0.41
CA LEU A 285 7.78 22.38 1.04
C LEU A 285 8.82 23.33 1.63
N PHE A 286 9.87 23.60 0.84
CA PHE A 286 11.02 24.41 1.23
C PHE A 286 11.08 25.75 0.50
N ASP A 287 10.09 26.08 -0.32
CA ASP A 287 10.03 27.37 -1.01
C ASP A 287 9.45 28.44 -0.06
N PRO A 288 10.23 29.49 0.31
CA PRO A 288 9.73 30.55 1.17
C PRO A 288 8.60 31.37 0.53
N ALA A 289 8.57 31.45 -0.81
CA ALA A 289 7.63 32.24 -1.61
C ALA A 289 6.33 31.52 -1.95
N HIS A 290 6.32 30.17 -1.93
CA HIS A 290 5.09 29.40 -2.06
C HIS A 290 4.18 29.62 -0.84
N ARG A 291 3.26 30.58 -0.98
CA ARG A 291 2.05 30.73 -0.15
C ARG A 291 0.90 29.91 -0.73
N ALA A 292 1.15 28.65 -1.11
CA ALA A 292 0.07 27.76 -1.52
C ALA A 292 -0.98 27.70 -0.39
N ALA A 293 -2.26 27.55 -0.75
CA ALA A 293 -3.39 27.48 0.19
C ALA A 293 -3.02 26.66 1.43
N PRO A 294 -3.42 27.07 2.65
CA PRO A 294 -2.82 26.57 3.87
C PRO A 294 -3.14 25.08 4.01
N ALA A 295 -2.19 24.24 3.57
CA ALA A 295 -2.14 22.86 4.01
C ALA A 295 -2.10 22.91 5.53
N SER A 296 -2.97 22.14 6.19
CA SER A 296 -2.96 22.10 7.65
C SER A 296 -1.55 21.76 8.14
N PRO A 297 -1.12 22.26 9.31
CA PRO A 297 0.17 21.89 9.89
C PRO A 297 0.37 20.36 9.95
N GLU A 298 -0.71 19.59 10.13
CA GLU A 298 -0.70 18.12 10.10
C GLU A 298 -0.34 17.55 8.72
N ALA A 299 -0.91 18.09 7.64
CA ALA A 299 -0.58 17.65 6.28
C ALA A 299 0.88 17.94 5.92
N VAL A 300 1.41 19.07 6.38
CA VAL A 300 2.84 19.40 6.22
C VAL A 300 3.71 18.45 7.05
N LEU A 301 3.29 18.11 8.27
CA LEU A 301 4.00 17.16 9.14
C LEU A 301 4.07 15.75 8.52
N VAL A 302 2.98 15.25 7.94
CA VAL A 302 2.97 13.96 7.21
C VAL A 302 3.97 13.98 6.06
N ARG A 303 4.03 15.08 5.30
CA ARG A 303 5.02 15.24 4.22
C ARG A 303 6.46 15.30 4.74
N TYR A 304 6.71 15.94 5.88
CA TYR A 304 8.04 15.96 6.51
C TYR A 304 8.49 14.54 6.90
N HIS A 305 7.59 13.74 7.50
CA HIS A 305 7.86 12.33 7.78
C HIS A 305 8.12 11.52 6.51
N GLN A 306 7.33 11.73 5.45
CA GLN A 306 7.51 11.07 4.17
C GLN A 306 8.88 11.40 3.56
N VAL A 307 9.27 12.68 3.52
CA VAL A 307 10.59 13.11 3.02
C VAL A 307 11.71 12.51 3.87
N SER A 308 11.59 12.52 5.20
CA SER A 308 12.58 11.91 6.10
C SER A 308 12.77 10.42 5.81
N ALA A 309 11.68 9.65 5.68
CA ALA A 309 11.72 8.23 5.37
C ALA A 309 12.32 7.95 3.98
N LEU A 310 12.00 8.77 2.98
CA LEU A 310 12.56 8.65 1.64
C LEU A 310 14.07 8.95 1.61
N LEU A 311 14.54 9.96 2.37
CA LEU A 311 15.97 10.27 2.50
C LEU A 311 16.74 9.12 3.16
N GLN A 312 16.17 8.51 4.21
CA GLN A 312 16.76 7.33 4.87
C GLN A 312 16.86 6.13 3.91
N ARG A 313 15.80 5.88 3.11
CA ARG A 313 15.81 4.82 2.09
C ARG A 313 16.85 5.08 1.00
N GLN A 314 16.98 6.33 0.56
CA GLN A 314 17.98 6.69 -0.45
C GLN A 314 19.40 6.48 0.08
N GLU A 315 19.69 6.93 1.30
CA GLU A 315 20.99 6.69 1.92
C GLU A 315 21.31 5.20 2.07
N ALA A 316 20.35 4.40 2.54
CA ALA A 316 20.51 2.95 2.66
C ALA A 316 20.80 2.28 1.30
N LEU A 317 20.19 2.77 0.22
CA LEU A 317 20.48 2.32 -1.13
C LEU A 317 21.90 2.69 -1.56
N LEU A 318 22.31 3.95 -1.33
CA LEU A 318 23.63 4.47 -1.68
C LEU A 318 24.78 3.79 -0.90
N ALA A 319 24.55 3.50 0.39
CA ALA A 319 25.51 2.87 1.28
C ALA A 319 25.97 1.47 0.80
N GLN A 320 25.18 0.80 -0.04
CA GLN A 320 25.53 -0.50 -0.62
C GLN A 320 26.73 -0.44 -1.58
N GLY A 321 27.07 0.75 -2.13
CA GLY A 321 28.33 1.00 -2.83
C GLY A 321 28.47 0.40 -4.23
N ARG A 322 27.46 -0.27 -4.79
CA ARG A 322 27.56 -0.97 -6.10
C ARG A 322 26.96 -0.19 -7.28
N HIS A 323 27.13 1.13 -7.26
CA HIS A 323 26.43 2.08 -8.14
C HIS A 323 27.33 2.71 -9.21
N GLU A 324 28.56 2.22 -9.33
CA GLU A 324 29.61 2.82 -10.18
C GLU A 324 29.25 2.88 -11.66
N TRP A 325 28.59 1.84 -12.18
CA TRP A 325 28.19 1.77 -13.59
C TRP A 325 27.30 2.94 -14.03
N MET A 326 26.59 3.57 -13.09
CA MET A 326 25.71 4.72 -13.39
C MET A 326 26.50 6.01 -13.66
N GLN A 327 27.74 6.12 -13.17
CA GLN A 327 28.58 7.31 -13.35
C GLN A 327 29.24 7.35 -14.73
N GLN A 328 29.53 6.19 -15.30
CA GLN A 328 30.34 6.03 -16.51
C GLN A 328 29.64 6.57 -17.77
N ASP A 329 30.44 6.91 -18.78
CA ASP A 329 29.95 7.41 -20.07
C ASP A 329 29.54 6.30 -21.05
N ALA A 330 30.08 5.10 -20.85
CA ALA A 330 29.74 3.90 -21.62
C ALA A 330 29.13 2.84 -20.70
N MET A 331 28.31 1.97 -21.28
CA MET A 331 27.65 0.91 -20.52
C MET A 331 28.65 -0.16 -20.07
N GLN A 332 29.02 -0.15 -18.78
CA GLN A 332 29.81 -1.23 -18.19
C GLN A 332 29.16 -1.67 -16.87
N LEU A 333 28.41 -2.77 -16.94
CA LEU A 333 27.66 -3.33 -15.80
C LEU A 333 28.49 -4.30 -14.92
N GLY A 334 29.80 -4.37 -15.15
CA GLY A 334 30.73 -5.23 -14.42
C GLY A 334 31.03 -6.57 -15.12
N PRO A 335 31.96 -7.36 -14.54
CA PRO A 335 32.51 -8.56 -15.17
C PRO A 335 31.53 -9.74 -15.25
N GLY A 336 30.53 -9.86 -14.34
CA GLY A 336 29.52 -10.91 -14.48
C GLY A 336 28.58 -10.69 -15.67
N TYR A 337 28.29 -9.44 -16.02
CA TYR A 337 27.52 -9.13 -17.23
C TYR A 337 28.32 -9.42 -18.50
N GLN A 338 29.61 -9.05 -18.53
CA GLN A 338 30.49 -9.34 -19.66
C GLN A 338 30.59 -10.85 -19.92
N ARG A 339 30.82 -11.65 -18.87
CA ARG A 339 30.82 -13.12 -18.96
C ARG A 339 29.49 -13.70 -19.48
N LEU A 340 28.36 -13.07 -19.12
CA LEU A 340 27.05 -13.49 -19.63
C LEU A 340 26.96 -13.28 -21.15
N VAL A 341 27.40 -12.13 -21.66
CA VAL A 341 27.38 -11.79 -23.10
C VAL A 341 28.37 -12.65 -23.88
N GLU A 342 29.57 -12.89 -23.34
CA GLU A 342 30.56 -13.81 -23.94
C GLU A 342 30.00 -15.23 -24.05
N ARG A 343 29.31 -15.70 -23.00
CA ARG A 343 28.65 -17.01 -22.99
C ARG A 343 27.53 -17.10 -24.04
N ILE A 344 26.74 -16.04 -24.23
CA ILE A 344 25.73 -15.96 -25.31
C ILE A 344 26.41 -16.13 -26.68
N ALA A 345 27.55 -15.47 -26.92
CA ALA A 345 28.26 -15.56 -28.19
C ALA A 345 28.81 -16.97 -28.47
N ALA A 346 29.19 -17.70 -27.41
CA ALA A 346 29.78 -19.04 -27.52
C ALA A 346 28.76 -20.16 -27.82
N ILE A 347 27.47 -19.96 -27.51
CA ILE A 347 26.41 -20.96 -27.75
C ILE A 347 26.00 -20.95 -29.22
N GLY A 348 26.10 -22.09 -29.92
CA GLY A 348 25.85 -22.16 -31.37
C GLY A 348 24.44 -21.73 -31.79
N LEU A 349 23.42 -22.14 -31.05
CA LEU A 349 22.03 -21.71 -31.27
C LEU A 349 21.84 -20.18 -31.16
N LEU A 350 22.62 -19.49 -30.31
CA LEU A 350 22.50 -18.04 -30.10
C LEU A 350 23.48 -17.29 -31.02
N GLY A 351 24.77 -17.57 -30.87
CA GLY A 351 25.87 -17.07 -31.67
C GLY A 351 26.20 -15.59 -31.44
N PRO A 352 27.24 -15.07 -32.14
CA PRO A 352 27.72 -13.71 -31.96
C PRO A 352 26.70 -12.64 -32.35
N GLN A 353 25.80 -12.95 -33.29
CA GLN A 353 24.73 -12.03 -33.69
C GLN A 353 23.74 -11.74 -32.54
N ALA A 354 23.37 -12.76 -31.75
CA ALA A 354 22.50 -12.57 -30.61
C ALA A 354 23.19 -11.77 -29.50
N ALA A 355 24.48 -12.03 -29.24
CA ALA A 355 25.27 -11.24 -28.30
C ALA A 355 25.36 -9.76 -28.72
N ALA A 356 25.64 -9.49 -30.00
CA ALA A 356 25.69 -8.14 -30.54
C ALA A 356 24.33 -7.42 -30.45
N GLN A 357 23.22 -8.13 -30.71
CA GLN A 357 21.88 -7.57 -30.56
C GLN A 357 21.59 -7.19 -29.11
N VAL A 358 21.86 -8.09 -28.17
CA VAL A 358 21.70 -7.85 -26.73
C VAL A 358 22.50 -6.64 -26.27
N GLN A 359 23.74 -6.51 -26.77
CA GLN A 359 24.61 -5.39 -26.41
C GLN A 359 24.11 -4.07 -26.99
N ALA A 360 23.67 -4.05 -28.25
CA ALA A 360 23.08 -2.87 -28.88
C ALA A 360 21.78 -2.42 -28.21
N GLU A 361 20.93 -3.35 -27.77
CA GLU A 361 19.71 -3.05 -27.00
C GLU A 361 20.05 -2.46 -25.63
N ALA A 362 21.04 -3.04 -24.95
CA ALA A 362 21.51 -2.57 -23.66
C ALA A 362 22.12 -1.15 -23.74
N ASP A 363 22.93 -0.87 -24.77
CA ASP A 363 23.50 0.46 -25.01
C ASP A 363 22.41 1.51 -25.24
N ARG A 364 21.36 1.19 -26.02
CA ARG A 364 20.22 2.08 -26.22
C ARG A 364 19.48 2.36 -24.92
N ALA A 365 19.23 1.33 -24.11
CA ALA A 365 18.60 1.49 -22.80
C ALA A 365 19.47 2.33 -21.85
N PHE A 366 20.80 2.16 -21.90
CA PHE A 366 21.74 2.92 -21.09
C PHE A 366 21.77 4.40 -21.46
N VAL A 367 21.71 4.74 -22.75
CA VAL A 367 21.60 6.14 -23.20
C VAL A 367 20.33 6.79 -22.65
N GLN A 368 19.18 6.11 -22.72
CA GLN A 368 17.92 6.60 -22.16
C GLN A 368 18.01 6.77 -20.63
N PHE A 369 18.64 5.82 -19.95
CA PHE A 369 18.91 5.91 -18.52
C PHE A 369 19.77 7.14 -18.20
N ARG A 370 20.89 7.36 -18.90
CA ARG A 370 21.79 8.50 -18.68
C ARG A 370 21.10 9.83 -18.89
N GLN A 371 20.22 9.94 -19.88
CA GLN A 371 19.40 11.14 -20.09
C GLN A 371 18.51 11.42 -18.87
N ARG A 372 17.80 10.41 -18.35
CA ARG A 372 16.95 10.54 -17.15
C ARG A 372 17.78 10.83 -15.90
N PHE A 373 18.89 10.13 -15.72
CA PHE A 373 19.81 10.31 -14.62
C PHE A 373 20.36 11.74 -14.59
N ASN A 374 20.82 12.26 -15.73
CA ASN A 374 21.34 13.62 -15.84
C ASN A 374 20.24 14.67 -15.67
N ALA A 375 19.01 14.40 -16.11
CA ALA A 375 17.89 15.32 -15.89
C ALA A 375 17.58 15.51 -14.39
N LEU A 376 17.74 14.46 -13.59
CA LEU A 376 17.50 14.47 -12.15
C LEU A 376 18.72 14.92 -11.33
N PHE A 377 19.91 14.41 -11.67
CA PHE A 377 21.13 14.55 -10.86
C PHE A 377 22.25 15.39 -11.49
N GLY A 378 22.13 15.77 -12.77
CA GLY A 378 23.17 16.51 -13.49
C GLY A 378 23.22 18.01 -13.18
N ARG A 379 22.30 18.52 -12.33
CA ARG A 379 22.25 19.94 -11.97
C ARG A 379 23.10 20.24 -10.72
N PRO A 380 23.72 21.43 -10.62
CA PRO A 380 24.35 21.88 -9.38
C PRO A 380 23.34 21.88 -8.22
N GLY A 381 23.72 21.32 -7.07
CA GLY A 381 22.81 21.11 -5.94
C GLY A 381 21.89 19.90 -6.09
N SER A 382 22.26 18.91 -6.90
CA SER A 382 21.55 17.63 -6.97
C SER A 382 21.58 16.88 -5.64
N GLY A 383 20.66 15.93 -5.48
CA GLY A 383 20.48 15.20 -4.24
C GLY A 383 21.64 14.28 -3.83
N ILE A 384 22.51 13.93 -4.78
CA ILE A 384 23.60 12.98 -4.58
C ILE A 384 24.90 13.55 -5.15
N VAL A 385 26.02 13.11 -4.58
CA VAL A 385 27.38 13.45 -5.04
C VAL A 385 28.17 12.17 -5.28
N TRP A 386 29.02 12.20 -6.30
CA TRP A 386 29.99 11.12 -6.53
C TRP A 386 31.20 11.33 -5.62
N LEU A 387 31.61 10.29 -4.90
CA LEU A 387 32.81 10.28 -4.05
C LEU A 387 33.91 9.45 -4.75
N PRO A 388 34.91 10.08 -5.40
CA PRO A 388 35.92 9.36 -6.17
C PRO A 388 36.75 8.38 -5.34
N GLY A 389 37.09 8.76 -4.10
CA GLY A 389 37.90 7.92 -3.20
C GLY A 389 37.19 6.64 -2.75
N GLU A 390 35.85 6.65 -2.71
CA GLU A 390 35.04 5.51 -2.28
C GLU A 390 34.34 4.79 -3.44
N ARG A 391 34.49 5.31 -4.67
CA ARG A 391 33.84 4.81 -5.90
C ARG A 391 32.33 4.56 -5.74
N ARG A 392 31.66 5.43 -4.99
CA ARG A 392 30.21 5.35 -4.76
C ARG A 392 29.56 6.72 -4.76
N PHE A 393 28.25 6.73 -4.98
CA PHE A 393 27.43 7.90 -4.71
C PHE A 393 27.11 7.99 -3.22
N ALA A 394 27.06 9.22 -2.71
CA ALA A 394 26.59 9.56 -1.37
C ALA A 394 25.53 10.67 -1.46
N LEU A 395 24.80 10.90 -0.37
CA LEU A 395 23.92 12.06 -0.29
C LEU A 395 24.74 13.36 -0.42
N SER A 396 24.19 14.36 -1.10
CA SER A 396 24.82 15.68 -1.13
C SER A 396 24.82 16.30 0.27
N PRO A 397 25.75 17.24 0.57
CA PRO A 397 25.80 17.89 1.89
C PRO A 397 24.45 18.52 2.29
N GLU A 398 23.73 19.08 1.32
CA GLU A 398 22.39 19.66 1.54
C GLU A 398 21.36 18.59 1.94
N ARG A 399 21.38 17.40 1.30
CA ARG A 399 20.48 16.29 1.67
C ARG A 399 20.84 15.66 3.00
N GLN A 400 22.12 15.53 3.29
CA GLN A 400 22.56 15.05 4.59
C GLN A 400 22.08 16.00 5.70
N ALA A 401 22.24 17.31 5.51
CA ALA A 401 21.76 18.33 6.43
C ALA A 401 20.23 18.33 6.59
N LEU A 402 19.47 18.09 5.50
CA LEU A 402 18.01 17.88 5.60
C LEU A 402 17.65 16.66 6.45
N ARG A 403 18.30 15.51 6.19
CA ARG A 403 18.05 14.27 6.93
C ARG A 403 18.33 14.46 8.43
N GLU A 404 19.48 15.04 8.76
CA GLU A 404 19.88 15.32 10.13
C GLU A 404 18.91 16.32 10.79
N GLY A 405 18.57 17.40 10.09
CA GLY A 405 17.59 18.38 10.56
C GLY A 405 16.22 17.74 10.85
N PHE A 406 15.72 16.87 9.97
CA PHE A 406 14.49 16.11 10.22
C PHE A 406 14.61 15.14 11.40
N SER A 407 15.76 14.50 11.59
CA SER A 407 15.98 13.57 12.70
C SER A 407 15.95 14.26 14.07
N VAL A 408 16.32 15.54 14.13
CA VAL A 408 16.22 16.39 15.34
C VAL A 408 14.80 16.94 15.47
N LEU A 409 14.25 17.53 14.41
CA LEU A 409 12.92 18.14 14.40
C LEU A 409 11.81 17.14 14.78
N LEU A 410 11.78 15.98 14.12
CA LEU A 410 10.69 14.99 14.28
C LEU A 410 10.81 14.14 15.55
N ARG A 411 11.88 14.32 16.34
CA ARG A 411 12.04 13.70 17.66
C ARG A 411 11.25 14.43 18.75
N GLU A 412 10.98 15.72 18.55
CA GLU A 412 10.27 16.52 19.54
C GLU A 412 8.79 16.10 19.68
N PRO A 413 8.24 16.00 20.90
CA PRO A 413 6.86 15.58 21.13
C PRO A 413 5.81 16.46 20.43
N SER A 414 6.09 17.76 20.27
CA SER A 414 5.22 18.69 19.53
C SER A 414 5.14 18.38 18.03
N MET A 415 6.11 17.62 17.51
CA MET A 415 6.18 17.15 16.12
C MET A 415 5.69 15.71 15.96
N ALA A 416 5.10 15.11 17.00
CA ALA A 416 4.48 13.80 16.87
C ALA A 416 3.18 13.89 16.04
N LEU A 417 2.99 12.89 15.18
CA LEU A 417 1.72 12.71 14.45
C LEU A 417 0.59 12.39 15.45
N PRO A 418 -0.62 12.94 15.24
CA PRO A 418 -1.80 12.55 16.01
C PRO A 418 -2.06 11.04 15.90
N ARG A 419 -2.50 10.39 17.00
CA ARG A 419 -2.83 8.96 16.99
C ARG A 419 -3.95 8.69 15.97
N GLY A 420 -3.67 7.82 14.99
CA GLY A 420 -4.59 7.49 13.89
C GLY A 420 -4.22 8.10 12.53
N ALA A 421 -3.27 9.05 12.48
CA ALA A 421 -2.70 9.55 11.23
C ALA A 421 -1.54 8.65 10.76
N ALA A 422 -1.86 7.49 10.19
CA ALA A 422 -0.85 6.71 9.48
C ALA A 422 -0.44 7.44 8.18
N PRO A 423 0.85 7.41 7.78
CA PRO A 423 1.27 7.97 6.50
C PRO A 423 0.61 7.21 5.35
N GLY A 424 -0.23 7.89 4.56
CA GLY A 424 -0.90 7.33 3.38
C GLY A 424 -2.44 7.28 3.42
N THR A 425 -3.06 7.63 4.54
CA THR A 425 -4.53 7.77 4.63
C THR A 425 -4.94 9.24 4.56
N GLU A 426 -5.83 9.59 3.63
CA GLU A 426 -6.43 10.94 3.56
C GLU A 426 -7.02 11.33 4.93
N PRO A 427 -6.86 12.60 5.36
CA PRO A 427 -7.39 13.04 6.63
C PRO A 427 -8.92 13.07 6.56
N ARG A 428 -9.55 12.01 7.07
CA ARG A 428 -10.97 12.03 7.41
C ARG A 428 -11.13 13.13 8.46
N ARG A 429 -11.91 14.18 8.15
CA ARG A 429 -12.32 15.25 9.08
C ARG A 429 -12.85 14.58 10.35
N THR A 430 -11.96 14.37 11.30
CA THR A 430 -12.29 13.83 12.61
C THR A 430 -12.67 15.05 13.40
N THR A 431 -13.95 15.13 13.71
CA THR A 431 -14.45 16.07 14.70
C THR A 431 -13.63 15.88 15.98
N VAL A 432 -13.24 16.99 16.59
CA VAL A 432 -12.44 17.11 17.83
C VAL A 432 -13.02 16.29 19.02
N ALA A 433 -14.17 15.65 18.84
CA ALA A 433 -14.87 14.88 19.85
C ALA A 433 -14.46 13.41 19.99
N ALA A 434 -13.67 12.82 19.06
CA ALA A 434 -13.49 11.35 19.04
C ALA A 434 -12.15 10.81 19.60
N THR A 435 -11.22 11.66 20.05
CA THR A 435 -9.88 11.20 20.47
C THR A 435 -9.35 11.83 21.75
N VAL A 436 -10.09 11.83 22.86
CA VAL A 436 -9.49 11.80 24.22
C VAL A 436 -10.48 11.19 25.20
N ALA A 437 -10.30 9.90 25.51
CA ALA A 437 -10.86 9.26 26.70
C ALA A 437 -9.72 8.60 27.48
N VAL A 438 -8.75 9.39 27.95
CA VAL A 438 -7.81 8.99 29.00
C VAL A 438 -7.38 10.25 29.76
N ALA A 439 -7.68 10.26 31.06
CA ALA A 439 -7.33 11.26 32.07
C ALA A 439 -7.80 12.69 31.80
N ALA A 440 -8.66 13.22 32.67
CA ALA A 440 -8.88 14.66 32.77
C ALA A 440 -7.49 15.33 32.84
N PRO A 441 -7.12 16.21 31.89
CA PRO A 441 -5.83 16.85 31.92
C PRO A 441 -5.78 17.74 33.17
N SER A 442 -4.68 17.62 33.92
CA SER A 442 -4.22 18.69 34.81
C SER A 442 -4.40 20.02 34.09
N ALA A 443 -5.07 20.96 34.74
CA ALA A 443 -5.51 22.21 34.15
C ALA A 443 -4.35 22.90 33.40
N PHE A 444 -4.55 23.19 32.11
CA PHE A 444 -3.60 23.98 31.32
C PHE A 444 -3.29 25.27 32.08
N GLY A 445 -2.03 25.40 32.51
CA GLY A 445 -1.55 26.45 33.39
C GLY A 445 -0.49 27.32 32.73
N PRO A 446 -0.01 28.36 33.44
CA PRO A 446 1.09 29.19 32.97
C PRO A 446 2.38 28.40 32.71
N GLY A 447 2.56 27.26 33.40
CA GLY A 447 3.66 26.32 33.14
C GLY A 447 3.62 25.70 31.75
N ASP A 448 2.44 25.38 31.21
CA ASP A 448 2.29 24.80 29.88
C ASP A 448 2.63 25.80 28.77
N VAL A 449 2.25 27.07 28.95
CA VAL A 449 2.64 28.17 28.04
C VAL A 449 4.16 28.29 27.98
N GLN A 450 4.81 28.26 29.14
CA GLN A 450 6.27 28.31 29.23
C GLN A 450 6.92 27.07 28.62
N GLU A 451 6.38 25.87 28.84
CA GLU A 451 6.85 24.63 28.23
C GLU A 451 6.81 24.71 26.69
N MET A 452 5.72 25.22 26.12
CA MET A 452 5.59 25.38 24.67
C MET A 452 6.58 26.41 24.11
N LEU A 453 6.81 27.52 24.83
CA LEU A 453 7.81 28.53 24.44
C LEU A 453 9.24 27.95 24.52
N GLU A 454 9.57 27.19 25.56
CA GLU A 454 10.87 26.54 25.66
C GLU A 454 11.06 25.44 24.61
N ALA A 455 10.02 24.66 24.31
CA ALA A 455 10.04 23.69 23.21
C ALA A 455 10.29 24.36 21.86
N ARG A 456 9.61 25.49 21.59
CA ARG A 456 9.88 26.31 20.40
C ARG A 456 11.33 26.81 20.38
N LYS A 457 11.82 27.40 21.48
CA LYS A 457 13.20 27.92 21.55
C LYS A 457 14.23 26.80 21.36
N ARG A 458 13.96 25.60 21.86
CA ARG A 458 14.79 24.41 21.65
C ARG A 458 14.85 24.05 20.18
N LEU A 459 13.69 23.91 19.53
CA LEU A 459 13.58 23.61 18.10
C LEU A 459 14.29 24.64 17.21
N LEU A 460 14.15 25.93 17.52
CA LEU A 460 14.81 27.00 16.76
C LEU A 460 16.32 27.07 17.00
N ARG A 461 16.82 26.63 18.17
CA ARG A 461 18.26 26.63 18.50
C ARG A 461 18.97 25.36 18.05
N GLU A 462 18.34 24.21 18.21
CA GLU A 462 18.97 22.91 17.98
C GLU A 462 18.68 22.38 16.56
N ALA A 463 17.43 22.42 16.10
CA ALA A 463 17.06 21.82 14.82
C ALA A 463 17.34 22.77 13.64
N LEU A 464 16.96 24.05 13.76
CA LEU A 464 16.99 24.99 12.64
C LEU A 464 18.38 25.23 12.02
N PRO A 465 19.48 25.35 12.79
CA PRO A 465 20.81 25.57 12.20
C PRO A 465 21.30 24.40 11.34
N VAL A 466 20.86 23.18 11.66
CA VAL A 466 21.20 21.95 10.93
C VAL A 466 20.58 21.94 9.54
N PHE A 467 19.39 22.52 9.35
CA PHE A 467 18.76 22.59 8.04
C PHE A 467 19.56 23.46 7.04
N PRO A 468 19.54 23.13 5.73
CA PRO A 468 20.13 23.98 4.70
C PRO A 468 19.52 25.39 4.70
N PRO A 469 20.30 26.44 4.37
CA PRO A 469 19.84 27.84 4.43
C PRO A 469 18.50 28.11 3.74
N ARG A 470 18.26 27.47 2.59
CA ARG A 470 17.01 27.63 1.82
C ARG A 470 15.77 27.09 2.55
N ALA A 471 15.92 26.04 3.36
CA ALA A 471 14.81 25.40 4.08
C ALA A 471 14.48 26.10 5.41
N ARG A 472 15.45 26.82 6.01
CA ARG A 472 15.32 27.38 7.37
C ARG A 472 14.07 28.25 7.55
N ALA A 473 13.81 29.18 6.64
CA ALA A 473 12.64 30.07 6.76
C ALA A 473 11.30 29.29 6.76
N SER A 474 11.16 28.30 5.86
CA SER A 474 9.94 27.47 5.80
C SER A 474 9.79 26.55 7.00
N VAL A 475 10.89 25.94 7.48
CA VAL A 475 10.88 25.11 8.68
C VAL A 475 10.55 25.93 9.93
N ALA A 476 11.11 27.13 10.08
CA ALA A 476 10.80 28.01 11.22
C ALA A 476 9.32 28.42 11.25
N ARG A 477 8.73 28.76 10.09
CA ARG A 477 7.28 29.03 9.99
C ARG A 477 6.45 27.80 10.34
N PHE A 478 6.84 26.62 9.86
CA PHE A 478 6.18 25.38 10.19
C PHE A 478 6.24 25.06 11.70
N VAL A 479 7.41 25.23 12.33
CA VAL A 479 7.58 25.05 13.77
C VAL A 479 6.61 25.94 14.55
N ASN A 480 6.53 27.23 14.21
CA ASN A 480 5.60 28.15 14.87
C ASN A 480 4.14 27.71 14.67
N ALA A 481 3.76 27.33 13.44
CA ALA A 481 2.40 26.88 13.14
C ALA A 481 2.03 25.59 13.89
N ARG A 482 2.97 24.64 14.02
CA ARG A 482 2.73 23.38 14.74
C ARG A 482 2.63 23.59 16.25
N VAL A 483 3.52 24.39 16.83
CA VAL A 483 3.46 24.73 18.26
C VAL A 483 2.15 25.48 18.56
N ALA A 484 1.72 26.41 17.70
CA ALA A 484 0.45 27.11 17.85
C ALA A 484 -0.74 26.16 17.80
N GLN A 485 -0.74 25.21 16.86
CA GLN A 485 -1.79 24.21 16.74
C GLN A 485 -1.89 23.32 17.99
N VAL A 486 -0.76 22.81 18.49
CA VAL A 486 -0.72 21.98 19.71
C VAL A 486 -1.16 22.79 20.94
N ALA A 487 -0.73 24.04 21.06
CA ALA A 487 -1.16 24.93 22.14
C ALA A 487 -2.66 25.19 22.10
N TYR A 488 -3.22 25.46 20.91
CA TYR A 488 -4.66 25.61 20.72
C TYR A 488 -5.43 24.34 21.07
N GLU A 489 -5.00 23.16 20.62
CA GLU A 489 -5.66 21.88 20.92
C GLU A 489 -5.68 21.55 22.41
N ARG A 490 -4.53 21.67 23.09
CA ARG A 490 -4.43 21.45 24.54
C ARG A 490 -5.33 22.41 25.31
N ALA A 491 -5.37 23.67 24.89
CA ALA A 491 -6.20 24.66 25.54
C ALA A 491 -7.69 24.50 25.25
N ALA A 492 -8.06 24.13 24.02
CA ALA A 492 -9.45 23.84 23.67
C ALA A 492 -9.98 22.67 24.52
N LEU A 493 -9.16 21.67 24.82
CA LEU A 493 -9.49 20.58 25.74
C LEU A 493 -9.58 21.04 27.19
N ALA A 494 -8.64 21.86 27.66
CA ALA A 494 -8.62 22.34 29.05
C ALA A 494 -9.70 23.38 29.36
N LEU A 495 -10.11 24.16 28.35
CA LEU A 495 -11.15 25.18 28.43
C LEU A 495 -12.52 24.66 27.98
N ALA A 496 -12.61 23.38 27.58
CA ALA A 496 -13.88 22.76 27.27
C ALA A 496 -14.76 22.74 28.54
N PRO A 497 -16.06 23.09 28.43
CA PRO A 497 -16.94 23.01 29.59
C PRO A 497 -17.04 21.56 30.09
N PRO A 498 -17.11 21.34 31.40
CA PRO A 498 -17.37 20.00 31.92
C PRO A 498 -18.71 19.49 31.34
N ALA A 499 -18.75 18.25 30.88
CA ALA A 499 -19.98 17.69 30.32
C ALA A 499 -21.00 17.38 31.44
N GLY A 500 -22.29 17.66 31.17
CA GLY A 500 -23.40 17.34 32.07
C GLY A 500 -23.83 18.47 33.01
N GLU A 501 -24.70 18.18 33.98
CA GLU A 501 -25.29 19.16 34.93
C GLU A 501 -24.25 19.91 35.78
N ALA A 502 -23.04 19.36 35.92
CA ALA A 502 -21.89 20.03 36.56
C ALA A 502 -21.42 21.30 35.81
N ALA A 503 -21.80 21.47 34.53
CA ALA A 503 -21.53 22.68 33.75
C ALA A 503 -22.25 23.92 34.26
N LEU A 504 -23.36 23.74 34.98
CA LEU A 504 -24.30 24.79 35.38
C LEU A 504 -24.25 25.10 36.88
N GLY A 505 -23.31 24.52 37.62
CA GLY A 505 -23.07 24.83 39.02
C GLY A 505 -22.53 26.26 39.23
N PRO A 506 -22.63 26.82 40.45
CA PRO A 506 -22.09 28.13 40.76
C PRO A 506 -20.58 28.17 40.51
N LEU A 507 -20.13 29.05 39.61
CA LEU A 507 -18.71 29.26 39.35
C LEU A 507 -18.09 30.10 40.47
N ASP A 508 -16.94 29.66 40.95
CA ASP A 508 -16.10 30.47 41.82
C ASP A 508 -15.52 31.65 41.03
N SER A 509 -15.66 32.86 41.58
CA SER A 509 -15.15 34.10 41.00
C SER A 509 -13.65 34.07 40.71
N SER A 510 -12.86 33.40 41.56
CA SER A 510 -11.43 33.20 41.33
C SER A 510 -11.17 32.26 40.15
N ALA A 511 -12.00 31.24 39.95
CA ALA A 511 -11.85 30.29 38.86
C ALA A 511 -12.11 30.95 37.49
N VAL A 512 -13.12 31.83 37.41
CA VAL A 512 -13.44 32.59 36.18
C VAL A 512 -12.34 33.59 35.83
N ALA A 513 -11.83 34.33 36.82
CA ALA A 513 -10.70 35.24 36.62
C ALA A 513 -9.45 34.50 36.14
N MET A 514 -9.13 33.35 36.77
CA MET A 514 -8.00 32.51 36.39
C MET A 514 -8.14 31.95 34.97
N GLN A 515 -9.34 31.51 34.57
CA GLN A 515 -9.61 31.04 33.22
C GLN A 515 -9.40 32.15 32.17
N ARG A 516 -9.80 33.38 32.49
CA ARG A 516 -9.59 34.56 31.64
C ARG A 516 -8.12 34.88 31.47
N ASP A 517 -7.35 34.95 32.55
CA ASP A 517 -5.93 35.28 32.49
C ASP A 517 -5.16 34.23 31.66
N ARG A 518 -5.52 32.95 31.80
CA ARG A 518 -4.99 31.86 30.98
C ARG A 518 -5.34 32.01 29.50
N ALA A 519 -6.59 32.33 29.19
CA ALA A 519 -7.03 32.56 27.82
C ALA A 519 -6.32 33.75 27.17
N ALA A 520 -6.11 34.85 27.93
CA ALA A 520 -5.38 36.02 27.45
C ALA A 520 -3.90 35.70 27.19
N ALA A 521 -3.24 34.99 28.11
CA ALA A 521 -1.86 34.54 27.93
C ALA A 521 -1.71 33.64 26.68
N LEU A 522 -2.66 32.74 26.45
CA LEU A 522 -2.66 31.90 25.26
C LEU A 522 -2.94 32.67 23.97
N GLN A 523 -3.87 33.63 23.99
CA GLN A 523 -4.10 34.50 22.82
C GLN A 523 -2.82 35.27 22.46
N ALA A 524 -2.10 35.80 23.45
CA ALA A 524 -0.82 36.46 23.25
C ALA A 524 0.23 35.50 22.66
N LEU A 525 0.34 34.28 23.20
CA LEU A 525 1.22 33.24 22.64
C LEU A 525 0.88 32.94 21.18
N LEU A 526 -0.40 32.71 20.85
CA LEU A 526 -0.84 32.41 19.49
C LEU A 526 -0.54 33.57 18.53
N GLN A 527 -0.62 34.82 18.99
CA GLN A 527 -0.20 36.00 18.22
C GLN A 527 1.31 36.02 18.00
N GLU A 528 2.12 35.75 19.02
CA GLU A 528 3.59 35.67 18.91
C GLU A 528 4.02 34.57 17.93
N LEU A 529 3.31 33.44 17.93
CA LEU A 529 3.53 32.32 17.01
C LEU A 529 3.03 32.59 15.57
N GLY A 530 2.45 33.77 15.31
CA GLY A 530 1.94 34.14 13.98
C GLY A 530 0.65 33.41 13.59
N ALA A 531 -0.15 32.98 14.57
CA ALA A 531 -1.43 32.29 14.39
C ALA A 531 -2.63 33.13 14.90
N PRO A 532 -2.84 34.36 14.37
CA PRO A 532 -3.94 35.23 14.83
C PRO A 532 -5.32 34.62 14.58
N GLY A 533 -5.47 33.78 13.54
CA GLY A 533 -6.72 33.07 13.26
C GLY A 533 -7.10 32.08 14.38
N LEU A 534 -6.13 31.33 14.91
CA LEU A 534 -6.36 30.43 16.05
C LEU A 534 -6.65 31.22 17.34
N ALA A 535 -5.98 32.37 17.53
CA ALA A 535 -6.26 33.26 18.65
C ALA A 535 -7.70 33.78 18.62
N GLN A 536 -8.19 34.17 17.43
CA GLN A 536 -9.57 34.60 17.25
C GLN A 536 -10.56 33.44 17.45
N GLN A 537 -10.28 32.26 16.90
CA GLN A 537 -11.13 31.08 17.08
C GLN A 537 -11.27 30.67 18.55
N LEU A 538 -10.18 30.78 19.33
CA LEU A 538 -10.20 30.57 20.78
C LEU A 538 -11.09 31.61 21.47
N ARG A 539 -10.95 32.89 21.11
CA ARG A 539 -11.78 33.98 21.64
C ARG A 539 -13.27 33.74 21.36
N ASP A 540 -13.62 33.38 20.13
CA ASP A 540 -15.01 33.11 19.72
C ASP A 540 -15.60 31.89 20.45
N THR A 541 -14.77 30.88 20.74
CA THR A 541 -15.20 29.69 21.48
C THR A 541 -15.48 30.02 22.94
N LEU A 542 -14.61 30.81 23.57
CA LEU A 542 -14.82 31.29 24.94
C LEU A 542 -16.02 32.23 25.04
N GLY A 543 -16.19 33.16 24.10
CA GLY A 543 -17.33 34.08 24.08
C GLY A 543 -18.66 33.35 23.95
N ARG A 544 -18.76 32.35 23.06
CA ARG A 544 -19.97 31.52 22.93
C ARG A 544 -20.30 30.74 24.21
N GLU A 545 -19.29 30.24 24.91
CA GLU A 545 -19.49 29.55 26.18
C GLU A 545 -19.97 30.50 27.29
N GLN A 546 -19.39 31.71 27.37
CA GLN A 546 -19.85 32.74 28.31
C GLN A 546 -21.31 33.12 28.07
N LEU A 547 -21.72 33.33 26.82
CA LEU A 547 -23.11 33.63 26.47
C LEU A 547 -24.07 32.50 26.84
N ARG A 548 -23.69 31.23 26.62
CA ARG A 548 -24.50 30.07 27.06
C ARG A 548 -24.73 30.07 28.57
N ARG A 549 -23.72 30.42 29.35
CA ARG A 549 -23.83 30.49 30.82
C ARG A 549 -24.71 31.64 31.28
N ILE A 550 -24.59 32.81 30.64
CA ILE A 550 -25.49 33.95 30.91
C ILE A 550 -26.95 33.58 30.61
N ALA A 551 -27.20 32.89 29.48
CA ALA A 551 -28.53 32.40 29.12
C ALA A 551 -29.06 31.36 30.12
N SER A 552 -28.22 30.45 30.63
CA SER A 552 -28.64 29.50 31.66
C SER A 552 -28.94 30.18 33.01
N ALA A 553 -28.18 31.20 33.38
CA ALA A 553 -28.51 32.03 34.54
C ALA A 553 -29.87 32.72 34.36
N GLU A 554 -30.19 33.17 33.13
CA GLU A 554 -31.50 33.73 32.79
C GLU A 554 -32.63 32.70 32.88
N ASP A 555 -32.41 31.46 32.44
CA ASP A 555 -33.38 30.38 32.62
C ASP A 555 -33.64 30.10 34.11
N SER A 556 -32.58 30.12 34.92
CA SER A 556 -32.67 29.99 36.38
C SER A 556 -33.43 31.16 37.02
N LEU A 557 -33.21 32.38 36.52
CA LEU A 557 -33.95 33.58 36.92
C LEU A 557 -35.44 33.45 36.62
N ARG A 558 -35.81 32.96 35.43
CA ARG A 558 -37.22 32.73 35.03
C ARG A 558 -37.92 31.66 35.89
N GLY A 559 -37.15 30.71 36.44
CA GLY A 559 -37.63 29.69 37.36
C GLY A 559 -37.91 30.19 38.78
N LEU A 560 -37.43 31.39 39.16
CA LEU A 560 -37.68 31.92 40.50
C LEU A 560 -39.18 32.26 40.67
N PRO A 561 -39.79 31.94 41.84
CA PRO A 561 -41.18 32.24 42.14
C PRO A 561 -41.60 33.70 41.87
N LEU A 562 -40.69 34.66 42.06
CA LEU A 562 -40.93 36.08 41.79
C LEU A 562 -41.18 36.41 40.30
N PHE A 563 -40.63 35.61 39.37
CA PHE A 563 -40.68 35.86 37.93
C PHE A 563 -41.62 34.90 37.18
N ASN A 564 -42.21 33.93 37.87
CA ASN A 564 -43.12 32.98 37.27
C ASN A 564 -44.55 33.55 37.16
N ALA A 565 -44.95 33.92 35.95
CA ALA A 565 -46.22 34.60 35.64
C ALA A 565 -47.50 33.76 35.83
N ARG A 566 -47.40 32.45 36.03
CA ARG A 566 -48.56 31.54 36.06
C ARG A 566 -49.42 31.64 37.34
N SER A 567 -49.14 32.61 38.23
CA SER A 567 -49.65 32.63 39.61
C SER A 567 -50.47 33.88 39.99
N PHE A 568 -50.70 34.82 39.07
CA PHE A 568 -51.29 36.15 39.40
C PHE A 568 -52.67 36.45 38.80
N ASP A 569 -53.40 35.45 38.29
CA ASP A 569 -54.78 35.64 37.80
C ASP A 569 -55.85 35.53 38.90
N PHE A 570 -55.49 34.92 40.04
CA PHE A 570 -56.32 34.74 41.25
C PHE A 570 -57.72 34.13 40.98
N SER A 571 -57.92 33.48 39.85
CA SER A 571 -59.22 32.89 39.46
C SER A 571 -59.71 31.83 40.46
N TRP A 572 -58.78 31.17 41.14
CA TRP A 572 -59.02 30.18 42.20
C TRP A 572 -59.46 30.77 43.54
N TRP A 573 -59.23 32.07 43.79
CA TRP A 573 -59.51 32.70 45.09
C TRP A 573 -61.00 33.00 45.22
N GLN A 574 -61.66 32.52 46.27
CA GLN A 574 -63.10 32.70 46.49
C GLN A 574 -63.42 33.74 47.58
N GLY A 575 -62.40 34.41 48.11
CA GLY A 575 -62.55 35.42 49.15
C GLY A 575 -62.04 35.01 50.53
N GLU A 576 -61.47 33.80 50.64
CA GLU A 576 -60.76 33.33 51.83
C GLU A 576 -59.58 34.25 52.20
N SER A 577 -59.20 34.29 53.48
CA SER A 577 -58.13 35.17 53.97
C SER A 577 -56.76 34.79 53.42
N GLY A 578 -55.99 35.79 52.99
CA GLY A 578 -54.57 35.65 52.64
C GLY A 578 -54.30 34.96 51.30
N PRO A 579 -54.90 35.40 50.17
CA PRO A 579 -54.62 34.84 48.85
C PRO A 579 -53.13 34.90 48.47
N LEU A 580 -52.41 35.91 48.95
CA LEU A 580 -50.97 36.06 48.71
C LEU A 580 -50.13 34.99 49.43
N LEU A 581 -50.61 34.45 50.55
CA LEU A 581 -49.98 33.31 51.22
C LEU A 581 -49.97 32.07 50.33
N ARG A 582 -51.08 31.82 49.61
CA ARG A 582 -51.21 30.68 48.70
C ARG A 582 -50.39 30.85 47.42
N VAL A 583 -50.36 32.06 46.84
CA VAL A 583 -49.57 32.36 45.62
C VAL A 583 -48.08 32.10 45.84
N PHE A 584 -47.55 32.52 46.99
CA PHE A 584 -46.13 32.38 47.31
C PHE A 584 -45.81 31.11 48.11
N ASN A 585 -46.82 30.24 48.33
CA ASN A 585 -46.70 29.03 49.14
C ASN A 585 -46.13 29.30 50.55
N ALA A 586 -46.53 30.42 51.16
CA ALA A 586 -46.12 30.84 52.49
C ALA A 586 -47.12 30.32 53.55
N PRO A 587 -46.67 29.66 54.62
CA PRO A 587 -47.56 29.11 55.64
C PRO A 587 -48.25 30.18 56.51
N ASN A 588 -47.68 31.38 56.63
CA ASN A 588 -48.22 32.48 57.42
C ASN A 588 -47.68 33.86 56.95
N GLY A 589 -48.22 34.94 57.52
CA GLY A 589 -47.80 36.32 57.19
C GLY A 589 -46.32 36.60 57.46
N GLU A 590 -45.72 35.97 58.47
CA GLU A 590 -44.30 36.10 58.78
C GLU A 590 -43.41 35.45 57.70
N ALA A 591 -43.79 34.26 57.23
CA ALA A 591 -43.11 33.58 56.13
C ALA A 591 -43.23 34.37 54.82
N LEU A 592 -44.36 35.05 54.61
CA LEU A 592 -44.53 35.96 53.46
C LEU A 592 -43.64 37.20 53.57
N GLN A 593 -43.40 37.74 54.78
CA GLN A 593 -42.45 38.83 54.99
C GLN A 593 -41.00 38.41 54.72
N ARG A 594 -40.63 37.15 54.98
CA ARG A 594 -39.30 36.61 54.68
C ARG A 594 -39.10 36.23 53.20
N PHE A 595 -40.19 36.08 52.44
CA PHE A 595 -40.15 35.65 51.05
C PHE A 595 -39.29 36.56 50.16
N VAL A 596 -39.49 37.90 50.22
CA VAL A 596 -38.73 38.83 49.36
C VAL A 596 -37.23 38.79 49.68
N PRO A 597 -36.78 38.92 50.94
CA PRO A 597 -35.37 38.74 51.29
C PRO A 597 -34.77 37.40 50.82
N GLU A 598 -35.51 36.29 50.93
CA GLU A 598 -35.05 34.97 50.46
C GLU A 598 -34.92 34.91 48.92
N GLN A 599 -35.85 35.51 48.18
CA GLN A 599 -35.76 35.61 46.72
C GLN A 599 -34.64 36.56 46.29
N VAL A 600 -34.42 37.66 47.02
CA VAL A 600 -33.30 38.57 46.78
C VAL A 600 -31.97 37.86 47.01
N GLY A 601 -31.80 37.07 48.07
CA GLY A 601 -30.58 36.29 48.27
C GLY A 601 -30.32 35.23 47.19
N ARG A 602 -31.36 34.74 46.49
CA ARG A 602 -31.22 33.91 45.28
C ARG A 602 -30.83 34.75 44.06
N LEU A 603 -31.46 35.90 43.89
CA LEU A 603 -31.16 36.86 42.82
C LEU A 603 -29.75 37.42 42.91
N GLU A 604 -29.26 37.74 44.10
CA GLU A 604 -27.90 38.22 44.33
C GLU A 604 -26.86 37.17 43.95
N ARG A 605 -27.12 35.89 44.22
CA ARG A 605 -26.23 34.80 43.79
C ARG A 605 -26.18 34.66 42.27
N LEU A 606 -27.32 34.64 41.59
CA LEU A 606 -27.38 34.58 40.13
C LEU A 606 -26.82 35.86 39.48
N GLY A 607 -27.12 37.01 40.07
CA GLY A 607 -26.64 38.32 39.64
C GLY A 607 -25.12 38.46 39.80
N GLY A 608 -24.55 37.97 40.92
CA GLY A 608 -23.10 37.94 41.12
C GLY A 608 -22.38 37.14 40.03
N GLN A 609 -22.94 35.99 39.64
CA GLN A 609 -22.41 35.16 38.54
C GLN A 609 -22.52 35.88 37.20
N ALA A 610 -23.68 36.46 36.88
CA ALA A 610 -23.90 37.20 35.65
C ALA A 610 -23.00 38.43 35.54
N ALA A 611 -22.84 39.20 36.62
CA ALA A 611 -22.01 40.40 36.68
C ALA A 611 -20.54 40.10 36.37
N GLN A 612 -20.00 38.99 36.89
CA GLN A 612 -18.61 38.57 36.63
C GLN A 612 -18.39 38.18 35.17
N MET A 613 -19.35 37.47 34.56
CA MET A 613 -19.29 37.12 33.14
C MET A 613 -19.38 38.38 32.27
N LEU A 614 -20.30 39.30 32.59
CA LEU A 614 -20.50 40.55 31.86
C LEU A 614 -19.32 41.53 31.95
N ALA A 615 -18.63 41.59 33.08
CA ALA A 615 -17.41 42.39 33.25
C ALA A 615 -16.24 41.90 32.38
N SER A 616 -16.34 40.67 31.84
CA SER A 616 -15.33 40.05 30.98
C SER A 616 -15.68 40.05 29.50
N THR A 617 -16.83 40.61 29.14
CA THR A 617 -17.41 40.51 27.79
C THR A 617 -16.86 41.58 26.85
N ASP A 618 -16.53 41.18 25.62
CA ASP A 618 -16.23 42.07 24.49
C ASP A 618 -17.46 42.98 24.20
N PRO A 619 -17.30 44.27 23.84
CA PRO A 619 -18.42 45.16 23.53
C PRO A 619 -19.43 44.59 22.51
N SER A 620 -18.99 43.68 21.64
CA SER A 620 -19.88 42.94 20.72
C SER A 620 -20.91 42.03 21.40
N MET A 621 -20.60 41.44 22.57
CA MET A 621 -21.54 40.60 23.32
C MET A 621 -22.30 41.35 24.43
N ALA A 622 -21.97 42.62 24.69
CA ALA A 622 -22.83 43.52 25.49
C ALA A 622 -24.17 43.84 24.79
N ALA A 623 -24.24 43.65 23.47
CA ALA A 623 -25.46 43.79 22.68
C ALA A 623 -26.40 42.56 22.76
N ASP A 624 -25.98 41.47 23.39
CA ASP A 624 -26.80 40.26 23.51
C ASP A 624 -28.03 40.50 24.41
N PRO A 625 -29.24 40.04 24.02
CA PRO A 625 -30.47 40.26 24.79
C PRO A 625 -30.40 39.72 26.23
N ALA A 626 -29.70 38.62 26.47
CA ALA A 626 -29.54 38.06 27.82
C ALA A 626 -28.64 38.97 28.67
N ALA A 627 -27.55 39.47 28.09
CA ALA A 627 -26.67 40.45 28.74
C ALA A 627 -27.39 41.76 29.09
N GLN A 628 -28.20 42.28 28.16
CA GLN A 628 -28.98 43.51 28.36
C GLN A 628 -30.04 43.38 29.47
N ARG A 629 -30.58 42.18 29.73
CA ARG A 629 -31.57 41.95 30.80
C ARG A 629 -30.96 41.95 32.20
N TRP A 630 -29.72 41.50 32.34
CA TRP A 630 -29.03 41.44 33.63
C TRP A 630 -28.64 42.83 34.15
N ALA A 631 -28.23 43.75 33.29
CA ALA A 631 -27.80 45.11 33.69
C ALA A 631 -28.83 45.88 34.56
N PRO A 632 -30.12 46.01 34.18
CA PRO A 632 -31.11 46.71 35.01
C PRO A 632 -31.45 45.95 36.30
N LEU A 633 -31.40 44.61 36.30
CA LEU A 633 -31.63 43.79 37.50
C LEU A 633 -30.50 43.97 38.53
N LEU A 634 -29.24 44.02 38.06
CA LEU A 634 -28.10 44.32 38.93
C LEU A 634 -28.19 45.72 39.53
N GLY A 635 -28.64 46.70 38.75
CA GLY A 635 -28.94 48.04 39.23
C GLY A 635 -30.01 48.03 40.33
N GLU A 636 -31.11 47.30 40.14
CA GLU A 636 -32.19 47.19 41.13
C GLU A 636 -31.76 46.47 42.42
N LEU A 637 -30.95 45.42 42.32
CA LEU A 637 -30.35 44.77 43.50
C LEU A 637 -29.47 45.74 44.29
N GLN A 638 -28.69 46.57 43.60
CA GLN A 638 -27.87 47.58 44.27
C GLN A 638 -28.74 48.66 44.97
N ARG A 639 -29.86 49.08 44.36
CA ARG A 639 -30.82 49.99 44.99
C ARG A 639 -31.47 49.37 46.23
N TYR A 640 -31.86 48.09 46.15
CA TYR A 640 -32.42 47.35 47.28
C TYR A 640 -31.42 47.23 48.45
N ARG A 641 -30.17 46.88 48.18
CA ARG A 641 -29.09 46.81 49.20
C ARG A 641 -28.89 48.15 49.91
N ASN A 642 -29.03 49.24 49.18
CA ASN A 642 -28.94 50.60 49.70
C ASN A 642 -30.25 51.11 50.32
N ARG A 643 -31.31 50.29 50.37
CA ARG A 643 -32.67 50.64 50.82
C ARG A 643 -33.19 51.95 50.21
N GLN A 644 -32.92 52.16 48.92
CA GLN A 644 -33.37 53.37 48.23
C GLN A 644 -34.91 53.36 48.10
N ALA A 645 -35.52 54.54 48.29
CA ALA A 645 -36.97 54.68 48.29
C ALA A 645 -37.64 54.40 46.93
N ASP A 646 -36.87 54.44 45.85
CA ASP A 646 -37.32 54.17 44.46
C ASP A 646 -37.08 52.72 44.02
N SER A 647 -36.61 51.84 44.91
CA SER A 647 -36.44 50.40 44.63
C SER A 647 -37.79 49.68 44.49
N SER A 648 -37.99 49.04 43.35
CA SER A 648 -39.13 48.16 43.09
C SER A 648 -39.19 46.96 44.05
N LEU A 649 -38.05 46.44 44.50
CA LEU A 649 -37.97 45.37 45.49
C LEU A 649 -38.41 45.84 46.89
N VAL A 650 -37.96 47.02 47.32
CA VAL A 650 -38.41 47.62 48.61
C VAL A 650 -39.91 47.89 48.56
N ALA A 651 -40.41 48.41 47.44
CA ALA A 651 -41.84 48.66 47.25
C ALA A 651 -42.68 47.37 47.23
N LEU A 652 -42.15 46.27 46.70
CA LEU A 652 -42.82 44.97 46.75
C LEU A 652 -42.83 44.38 48.16
N GLU A 653 -41.71 44.50 48.89
CA GLU A 653 -41.60 44.04 50.28
C GLU A 653 -42.61 44.77 51.19
N SER A 654 -42.69 46.10 51.09
CA SER A 654 -43.66 46.90 51.85
C SER A 654 -45.12 46.58 51.47
N TYR A 655 -45.39 46.34 50.18
CA TYR A 655 -46.71 45.93 49.71
C TYR A 655 -47.15 44.58 50.29
N LEU A 656 -46.27 43.57 50.27
CA LEU A 656 -46.58 42.25 50.85
C LEU A 656 -46.77 42.32 52.37
N ALA A 657 -46.03 43.18 53.07
CA ALA A 657 -46.22 43.41 54.50
C ALA A 657 -47.57 44.08 54.81
N ALA A 658 -48.00 45.04 54.00
CA ALA A 658 -49.25 45.79 54.22
C ALA A 658 -50.52 45.03 53.79
N VAL A 659 -50.44 44.23 52.71
CA VAL A 659 -51.60 43.59 52.06
C VAL A 659 -51.66 42.08 52.32
N GLY A 660 -50.53 41.41 52.55
CA GLY A 660 -50.39 39.96 52.41
C GLY A 660 -51.16 39.05 53.37
N GLY A 661 -51.25 39.41 54.65
CA GLY A 661 -51.72 38.49 55.70
C GLY A 661 -53.23 38.46 55.95
N ASP A 662 -53.95 39.55 55.65
CA ASP A 662 -55.36 39.74 56.05
C ASP A 662 -56.23 40.24 54.88
N LEU A 663 -55.81 39.99 53.64
CA LEU A 663 -56.64 40.31 52.48
C LEU A 663 -57.77 39.28 52.35
N ARG A 664 -59.02 39.74 52.39
CA ARG A 664 -60.25 38.92 52.33
C ARG A 664 -61.35 39.69 51.61
N ARG A 665 -62.43 38.99 51.23
CA ARG A 665 -63.50 39.55 50.39
C ARG A 665 -64.07 40.89 50.89
N ASP A 666 -64.24 41.05 52.19
CA ASP A 666 -64.84 42.22 52.84
C ASP A 666 -63.93 43.45 52.85
N ASN A 667 -62.61 43.27 52.88
CA ASN A 667 -61.64 44.37 52.99
C ASN A 667 -60.75 44.55 51.75
N CYS A 668 -60.95 43.74 50.70
CA CYS A 668 -59.98 43.67 49.61
C CYS A 668 -59.84 44.96 48.80
N LEU A 669 -60.96 45.63 48.47
CA LEU A 669 -60.89 46.83 47.63
C LEU A 669 -60.26 48.01 48.40
N GLU A 670 -60.64 48.19 49.66
CA GLU A 670 -60.12 49.27 50.52
C GLU A 670 -58.61 49.13 50.73
N ARG A 671 -58.13 47.91 51.05
CA ARG A 671 -56.70 47.64 51.22
C ARG A 671 -55.91 47.79 49.92
N LEU A 672 -56.44 47.34 48.78
CA LEU A 672 -55.75 47.43 47.48
C LEU A 672 -55.73 48.86 46.92
N VAL A 673 -56.71 49.70 47.26
CA VAL A 673 -56.72 51.13 46.90
C VAL A 673 -55.77 51.93 47.79
N ALA A 674 -55.69 51.60 49.09
CA ALA A 674 -54.77 52.24 50.03
C ALA A 674 -53.29 51.94 49.72
N GLN A 675 -53.00 50.86 48.99
CA GLN A 675 -51.65 50.44 48.60
C GLN A 675 -51.56 50.23 47.09
N PRO A 676 -51.49 51.29 46.27
CA PRO A 676 -51.37 51.17 44.83
C PRO A 676 -49.99 50.64 44.42
N ALA A 677 -49.95 49.83 43.35
CA ALA A 677 -48.67 49.41 42.78
C ALA A 677 -47.93 50.62 42.14
N PRO A 678 -46.60 50.73 42.33
CA PRO A 678 -45.80 51.78 41.72
C PRO A 678 -45.74 51.63 40.19
N GLN A 679 -45.41 52.73 39.50
CA GLN A 679 -45.20 52.68 38.05
C GLN A 679 -44.07 51.71 37.70
N PRO A 680 -44.27 50.79 36.74
CA PRO A 680 -43.28 49.78 36.41
C PRO A 680 -42.05 50.41 35.71
N ARG A 681 -40.93 50.49 36.44
CA ARG A 681 -39.63 50.98 35.91
C ARG A 681 -38.66 49.88 35.53
N ASP A 682 -38.86 48.68 36.05
CA ASP A 682 -38.05 47.49 35.78
C ASP A 682 -38.94 46.23 35.70
N GLU A 683 -38.33 45.05 35.53
CA GLU A 683 -39.06 43.77 35.49
C GLU A 683 -39.79 43.48 36.80
N ILE A 684 -39.22 43.81 37.95
CA ILE A 684 -39.79 43.52 39.28
C ILE A 684 -41.02 44.40 39.52
N GLY A 685 -40.94 45.69 39.19
CA GLY A 685 -42.07 46.62 39.22
C GLY A 685 -43.19 46.20 38.27
N ARG A 686 -42.87 45.65 37.09
CA ARG A 686 -43.88 45.05 36.19
C ARG A 686 -44.60 43.86 36.83
N ARG A 687 -43.88 42.99 37.53
CA ARG A 687 -44.48 41.85 38.26
C ARG A 687 -45.34 42.32 39.42
N HIS A 688 -44.88 43.30 40.19
CA HIS A 688 -45.69 43.92 41.24
C HIS A 688 -46.99 44.50 40.66
N ALA A 689 -46.93 45.30 39.60
CA ALA A 689 -48.11 45.85 38.96
C ALA A 689 -49.05 44.77 38.36
N GLN A 690 -48.51 43.62 37.93
CA GLN A 690 -49.32 42.48 37.48
C GLN A 690 -50.04 41.81 38.65
N LEU A 691 -49.35 41.57 39.76
CA LEU A 691 -49.89 41.02 41.01
C LEU A 691 -51.06 41.86 41.54
N HIS A 692 -50.86 43.18 41.64
CA HIS A 692 -51.88 44.13 42.12
C HIS A 692 -53.11 44.15 41.22
N ARG A 693 -52.93 44.24 39.89
CA ARG A 693 -54.05 44.23 38.92
C ARG A 693 -54.85 42.93 38.97
N GLY A 694 -54.19 41.78 39.12
CA GLY A 694 -54.86 40.48 39.27
C GLY A 694 -55.76 40.44 40.51
N LEU A 695 -55.25 40.90 41.66
CA LEU A 695 -56.01 40.99 42.90
C LEU A 695 -57.19 41.95 42.80
N VAL A 696 -57.00 43.12 42.20
CA VAL A 696 -58.07 44.12 42.02
C VAL A 696 -59.17 43.56 41.11
N ALA A 697 -58.80 42.98 39.96
CA ALA A 697 -59.75 42.39 39.03
C ALA A 697 -60.58 41.28 39.71
N ARG A 698 -59.92 40.39 40.47
CA ARG A 698 -60.61 39.33 41.20
C ARG A 698 -61.50 39.85 42.33
N CYS A 699 -61.03 40.83 43.10
CA CYS A 699 -61.81 41.46 44.17
C CYS A 699 -63.10 42.10 43.63
N LEU A 700 -63.04 42.77 42.46
CA LEU A 700 -64.23 43.33 41.79
C LEU A 700 -65.21 42.23 41.36
N GLN A 701 -64.74 41.11 40.80
CA GLN A 701 -65.58 39.96 40.43
C GLN A 701 -66.25 39.33 41.65
N LEU A 702 -65.52 39.14 42.75
CA LEU A 702 -66.06 38.57 44.00
C LEU A 702 -67.10 39.48 44.65
N ARG A 703 -67.06 40.80 44.43
CA ARG A 703 -68.11 41.72 44.88
C ARG A 703 -69.38 41.61 44.02
N GLN A 704 -69.23 41.52 42.69
CA GLN A 704 -70.37 41.43 41.77
C GLN A 704 -71.16 40.11 41.91
N SER A 705 -70.46 39.01 42.19
CA SER A 705 -71.05 37.68 42.45
C SER A 705 -71.66 37.53 43.86
N GLY A 706 -71.61 38.57 44.70
CA GLY A 706 -72.12 38.60 46.08
C GLY A 706 -73.52 39.17 46.26
N THR A 707 -74.20 39.54 45.20
CA THR A 707 -75.58 40.02 45.26
C THR A 707 -76.50 38.79 45.26
N PRO A 708 -77.23 38.47 46.35
CA PRO A 708 -78.27 37.44 46.26
C PRO A 708 -79.33 37.91 45.27
N ALA A 709 -79.75 37.00 44.38
CA ALA A 709 -80.96 37.19 43.60
C ALA A 709 -82.13 37.40 44.58
N LEU A 710 -82.85 38.53 44.42
CA LEU A 710 -84.16 38.72 45.03
C LEU A 710 -85.20 37.87 44.29
#